data_AF-A0A3R9NV18-F1
#
_entry.id   AF-A0A3R9NV18-F1
#
_cell.length_a   1.000
_cell.length_b   1.000
_cell.length_c   1.000
_cell.angle_alpha   90.00
_cell.angle_beta   90.00
_cell.angle_gamma   90.00
#
_symmetry.space_group_name_H-M   'P 1'
#
loop_
_entity.id
_entity.type
_entity.pdbx_description
1 polymer ?
#
loop_
_entity_poly.entity_id
_entity_poly.type
_entity_poly.pdbx_seq_one_letter_code
_entity_poly.pdbx_strand_id
1 'polypeptide(L)'
;MEFHIARAVREKLDIGGLIFGYAGNIVFGDVAASRELARRLNDLRGPEADPGNPINAGALFAMGLIDELSHALVAHYRKEIDPSVHSEAIRWFASKLEPTKVEQLLLAFVEQFPGVEVYRQKLTAQEWLNGTTEGMPNREAALEEIMLLWLANSNPAFGPFRDLFDDKDLKSQTIYQGLTSVLPDYLATRPPVAPEVGSLLDALRAPMLASPDSIAGQLEFIRENWSEYLHQDLRKILLAIDVLREEDVAIWLRFHPPGPDRHRHGAPMWGGEGFIGDEFVGFDQDFARSGADRRYPVDYQAPLQEYEAFSSDYAWMPNVVLVAKSTYVWLEQLSKKYGRHIHHLNHIPDEELRLLADRGITGLWLIGLWERSIASRTIKRLRGQTDAVASAYSLREYNIAEDLGGRSAYEDLRDRAAAVGIRLASDMVPNHMGIDSEWVIEHPDWFISRWNSPFPSYSFSGPDLSPDSRVEIKIEDHYYDQSDAAVAFRLRHHRDGTTRYVYHGNDGTSFAWNDTAQLDYSKHEVREQVIQTILHVARQFPIIRFDAAMVLAKRHVQRLWFPLQGTGGSIPSRAESALSQQAFDALMPHEFWREVVDRVAAEVPGTLLLAEAFWLLEAYFVRTLGMHRVYNSAFMNMLRDEENAKYRSYLKKTIEFDTDVLKRYVNFMSNPDERTAIDQFGTGDKYFGVCTLLATLPGLPMFGHGQIEGFTERYGMEFKRARMDEYPNDGLVARHQHEIAPLLKDRRLFAESTNFVLYDFWTEHGTVDENVFAFSNRCDGQRALIIYNNNYGTTHGTIHVSAAFMNKADNQLIQKSLAHGLAISSEDSVIYAYRDTARGLEYLRRSTDMCHHGLSMELRGYQYVVLLHWRELRSSADQPWAALCDALHGEGVYSVEEALAKLRMRPVHEALHRVINANNVCLFAEIAGKDTRQHLAETSKKFPAETLNMTIEPPKEAPIEVTRGQMINASKKELGTPTLDPKLHTFLEKSQLFFESVINTLSAEDQEAMALQITTISDDITKDPAVGHASAFDLTLSFRKECEALSSAAIHLPRLEQGFSSVWPAAVRYMLPSNEPGISIEQTWSPVLAWILLRSFPPHGMSASLFDRLQLRSALAELFSSLGMEGEKAWRAAAQVRILLSHADFSSSSLIDSEAFWADPDVRWFTGINEVSSTIYFNKELFGELLSWVQLPTLLNVVRQDGVILFFINEIELTVSRACSTAKDAGYKLDRYLNLMNQQDPRLSSD
;
A
#
# COMPACT_ATOMS: atom_id res chain seq x y z
N MET A 1 22.37 60.38 -18.42
CA MET A 1 21.60 59.69 -19.47
C MET A 1 20.29 59.28 -18.85
N GLU A 2 19.17 59.66 -19.47
CA GLU A 2 17.88 59.89 -18.80
C GLU A 2 16.73 59.22 -19.57
N PHE A 3 15.90 58.41 -18.92
CA PHE A 3 14.60 58.04 -19.48
C PHE A 3 13.63 59.23 -19.37
N HIS A 4 13.17 59.75 -20.51
CA HIS A 4 12.37 60.97 -20.56
C HIS A 4 10.90 60.73 -20.24
N ILE A 5 10.48 61.18 -19.05
CA ILE A 5 9.07 61.31 -18.70
C ILE A 5 8.61 62.73 -19.02
N ALA A 6 7.50 62.85 -19.76
CA ALA A 6 6.89 64.12 -20.11
C ALA A 6 6.62 64.98 -18.87
N ARG A 7 6.90 66.29 -18.97
CA ARG A 7 6.72 67.27 -17.89
C ARG A 7 5.34 67.20 -17.26
N ALA A 8 4.30 67.10 -18.09
CA ALA A 8 2.90 67.04 -17.65
C ALA A 8 2.63 65.81 -16.75
N VAL A 9 3.35 64.72 -16.97
CA VAL A 9 3.23 63.48 -16.19
C VAL A 9 4.02 63.57 -14.89
N ARG A 10 5.23 64.15 -14.92
CA ARG A 10 6.02 64.43 -13.72
C ARG A 10 5.27 65.35 -12.74
N GLU A 11 4.63 66.40 -13.24
CA GLU A 11 3.80 67.32 -12.45
C GLU A 11 2.55 66.65 -11.86
N LYS A 12 1.90 65.72 -12.59
CA LYS A 12 0.74 64.97 -12.10
C LYS A 12 1.08 63.94 -11.01
N LEU A 13 2.26 63.32 -11.08
CA LEU A 13 2.70 62.24 -10.18
C LEU A 13 3.46 62.75 -8.93
N ASP A 14 3.68 64.06 -8.83
CA ASP A 14 4.50 64.72 -7.79
C ASP A 14 5.85 63.99 -7.55
N ILE A 15 6.57 63.70 -8.64
CA ILE A 15 7.87 63.00 -8.57
C ILE A 15 8.95 64.06 -8.34
N GLY A 16 9.06 64.56 -7.10
CA GLY A 16 9.93 65.70 -6.78
C GLY A 16 11.41 65.40 -6.50
N GLY A 17 11.79 64.15 -6.21
CA GLY A 17 13.21 63.90 -5.90
C GLY A 17 13.69 62.52 -5.44
N LEU A 18 12.85 61.50 -5.31
CA LEU A 18 13.29 60.18 -4.78
C LEU A 18 13.70 59.16 -5.85
N ILE A 19 13.38 59.41 -7.12
CA ILE A 19 13.67 58.50 -8.25
C ILE A 19 14.84 59.04 -9.10
N PHE A 20 15.36 60.23 -8.75
CA PHE A 20 16.25 61.00 -9.62
C PHE A 20 17.69 61.09 -9.11
N GLY A 21 18.66 60.68 -9.93
CA GLY A 21 20.08 61.01 -9.75
C GLY A 21 20.35 62.51 -9.95
N TYR A 22 21.55 62.97 -9.56
CA TYR A 22 21.95 64.39 -9.49
C TYR A 22 21.76 65.21 -10.79
N ALA A 23 21.57 64.57 -11.94
CA ALA A 23 21.36 65.23 -13.24
C ALA A 23 19.91 65.27 -13.74
N GLY A 24 19.00 64.40 -13.26
CA GLY A 24 17.82 64.08 -14.07
C GLY A 24 17.40 62.63 -14.11
N ASN A 25 18.31 61.75 -13.68
CA ASN A 25 18.29 60.34 -14.05
C ASN A 25 17.20 59.58 -13.32
N ILE A 26 16.20 58.99 -13.99
CA ILE A 26 15.53 57.82 -13.41
C ILE A 26 16.56 56.70 -13.41
N VAL A 27 17.13 56.39 -12.24
CA VAL A 27 17.96 55.21 -12.10
C VAL A 27 16.99 54.04 -11.97
N PHE A 28 16.63 53.44 -13.11
CA PHE A 28 15.80 52.24 -13.10
C PHE A 28 16.48 51.08 -12.38
N GLY A 29 17.79 51.13 -12.13
CA GLY A 29 18.55 50.16 -11.34
C GLY A 29 18.04 49.83 -9.93
N ASP A 30 16.93 50.41 -9.47
CA ASP A 30 16.21 50.02 -8.25
C ASP A 30 14.78 49.51 -8.56
N VAL A 31 14.58 48.20 -8.36
CA VAL A 31 13.28 47.52 -8.51
C VAL A 31 12.22 48.12 -7.56
N ALA A 32 12.62 48.59 -6.38
CA ALA A 32 11.71 49.22 -5.42
C ALA A 32 11.20 50.59 -5.92
N ALA A 33 12.04 51.36 -6.61
CA ALA A 33 11.65 52.63 -7.22
C ALA A 33 10.68 52.42 -8.40
N SER A 34 10.92 51.41 -9.23
CA SER A 34 10.02 51.00 -10.32
C SER A 34 8.64 50.57 -9.80
N ARG A 35 8.62 49.83 -8.70
CA ARG A 35 7.42 49.41 -7.97
C ARG A 35 6.58 50.59 -7.46
N GLU A 36 7.22 51.58 -6.84
CA GLU A 36 6.53 52.78 -6.36
C GLU A 36 5.99 53.64 -7.53
N LEU A 37 6.74 53.75 -8.63
CA LEU A 37 6.29 54.46 -9.82
C LEU A 37 5.07 53.76 -10.47
N ALA A 38 5.11 52.44 -10.61
CA ALA A 38 3.99 51.65 -11.11
C ALA A 38 2.74 51.82 -10.23
N ARG A 39 2.90 51.80 -8.90
CA ARG A 39 1.81 52.06 -7.95
C ARG A 39 1.17 53.43 -8.19
N ARG A 40 1.96 54.50 -8.24
CA ARG A 40 1.45 55.87 -8.48
C ARG A 40 0.78 56.03 -9.85
N LEU A 41 1.32 55.38 -10.88
CA LEU A 41 0.73 55.40 -12.23
C LEU A 41 -0.62 54.69 -12.25
N ASN A 42 -0.75 53.56 -11.58
CA ASN A 42 -2.02 52.85 -11.45
C ASN A 42 -3.04 53.66 -10.63
N ASP A 43 -2.62 54.29 -9.53
CA ASP A 43 -3.49 55.17 -8.73
C ASP A 43 -4.06 56.35 -9.56
N LEU A 44 -3.22 56.94 -10.43
CA LEU A 44 -3.61 58.06 -11.29
C LEU A 44 -4.57 57.68 -12.42
N ARG A 45 -4.57 56.41 -12.86
CA ARG A 45 -5.55 55.89 -13.82
C ARG A 45 -6.96 55.79 -13.19
N GLY A 46 -7.05 55.79 -11.86
CA GLY A 46 -8.29 55.83 -11.11
C GLY A 46 -8.99 54.46 -11.01
N PRO A 47 -10.04 54.35 -10.18
CA PRO A 47 -10.74 53.09 -9.89
C PRO A 47 -11.62 52.55 -11.05
N GLU A 48 -11.85 53.35 -12.10
CA GLU A 48 -12.58 52.93 -13.31
C GLU A 48 -11.66 52.38 -14.42
N ALA A 49 -10.34 52.36 -14.20
CA ALA A 49 -9.39 51.75 -15.13
C ALA A 49 -9.61 50.24 -15.22
N ASP A 50 -9.39 49.66 -16.41
CA ASP A 50 -9.52 48.22 -16.65
C ASP A 50 -8.68 47.41 -15.64
N PRO A 51 -9.32 46.65 -14.71
CA PRO A 51 -8.61 45.84 -13.73
C PRO A 51 -7.73 44.76 -14.35
N GLY A 52 -7.96 44.43 -15.63
CA GLY A 52 -7.20 43.44 -16.40
C GLY A 52 -5.89 43.95 -16.99
N ASN A 53 -5.59 45.25 -16.90
CA ASN A 53 -4.38 45.82 -17.51
C ASN A 53 -3.63 46.84 -16.63
N PRO A 54 -3.18 46.43 -15.42
CA PRO A 54 -2.35 47.29 -14.57
C PRO A 54 -0.96 47.51 -15.18
N ILE A 55 -0.37 48.69 -14.91
CA ILE A 55 1.05 48.93 -15.17
C ILE A 55 1.84 48.07 -14.18
N ASN A 56 2.49 47.05 -14.71
CA ASN A 56 3.31 46.12 -13.96
C ASN A 56 4.72 46.68 -13.72
N ALA A 57 5.26 46.46 -12.52
CA ALA A 57 6.49 47.09 -12.06
C ALA A 57 7.74 46.47 -12.69
N GLY A 58 7.73 45.15 -12.90
CA GLY A 58 8.78 44.44 -13.63
C GLY A 58 8.83 44.86 -15.10
N ALA A 59 7.68 44.99 -15.74
CA ALA A 59 7.59 45.50 -17.11
C ALA A 59 8.07 46.96 -17.24
N LEU A 60 7.75 47.81 -16.26
CA LEU A 60 8.24 49.18 -16.20
C LEU A 60 9.77 49.24 -15.98
N PHE A 61 10.30 48.41 -15.08
CA PHE A 61 11.74 48.29 -14.83
C PHE A 61 12.49 47.82 -16.08
N ALA A 62 11.97 46.79 -16.76
CA ALA A 62 12.55 46.24 -17.96
C ALA A 62 12.54 47.22 -19.14
N MET A 63 11.44 47.96 -19.34
CA MET A 63 11.36 49.03 -20.34
C MET A 63 12.42 50.10 -20.07
N GLY A 64 12.53 50.57 -18.82
CA GLY A 64 13.53 51.54 -18.42
C GLY A 64 14.97 51.05 -18.61
N LEU A 65 15.20 49.75 -18.40
CA LEU A 65 16.50 49.13 -18.65
C LEU A 65 16.84 49.05 -20.14
N ILE A 66 15.89 48.72 -21.01
CA ILE A 66 16.12 48.71 -22.48
C ILE A 66 16.61 50.09 -22.95
N ASP A 67 16.07 51.16 -22.40
CA ASP A 67 16.50 52.53 -22.69
C ASP A 67 17.92 52.82 -22.16
N GLU A 68 18.23 52.44 -20.91
CA GLU A 68 19.57 52.57 -20.34
C GLU A 68 20.62 51.82 -21.18
N LEU A 69 20.30 50.61 -21.67
CA LEU A 69 21.17 49.82 -22.54
C LEU A 69 21.30 50.45 -23.93
N SER A 70 20.24 51.06 -24.45
CA SER A 70 20.25 51.78 -25.73
C SER A 70 21.19 52.98 -25.66
N HIS A 71 21.15 53.75 -24.57
CA HIS A 71 22.12 54.80 -24.29
C HIS A 71 23.55 54.29 -24.18
N ALA A 72 23.77 53.17 -23.47
CA ALA A 72 25.09 52.58 -23.34
C ALA A 72 25.68 52.17 -24.70
N LEU A 73 24.85 51.62 -25.60
CA LEU A 73 25.25 51.31 -26.97
C LEU A 73 25.61 52.57 -27.78
N VAL A 74 24.82 53.64 -27.68
CA VAL A 74 25.12 54.92 -28.35
C VAL A 74 26.41 55.54 -27.81
N ALA A 75 26.62 55.49 -26.49
CA ALA A 75 27.83 55.98 -25.85
C ALA A 75 29.07 55.18 -26.28
N HIS A 76 28.96 53.85 -26.37
CA HIS A 76 30.02 52.99 -26.88
C HIS A 76 30.34 53.33 -28.34
N TYR A 77 29.33 53.45 -29.19
CA TYR A 77 29.49 53.83 -30.61
C TYR A 77 30.18 55.18 -30.76
N ARG A 78 29.77 56.20 -29.98
CA ARG A 78 30.42 57.51 -29.97
C ARG A 78 31.87 57.40 -29.52
N LYS A 79 32.17 56.59 -28.50
CA LYS A 79 33.52 56.57 -27.93
C LYS A 79 34.53 55.79 -28.79
N GLU A 80 34.11 54.64 -29.32
CA GLU A 80 35.01 53.65 -29.93
C GLU A 80 34.93 53.62 -31.47
N ILE A 81 33.82 54.07 -32.08
CA ILE A 81 33.57 53.92 -33.53
C ILE A 81 33.52 55.28 -34.25
N ASP A 82 32.61 56.19 -33.87
CA ASP A 82 32.50 57.52 -34.46
C ASP A 82 32.29 58.62 -33.39
N PRO A 83 33.38 59.20 -32.87
CA PRO A 83 33.33 60.34 -31.93
C PRO A 83 32.62 61.58 -32.46
N SER A 84 32.49 61.71 -33.78
CA SER A 84 31.90 62.88 -34.42
C SER A 84 30.41 62.75 -34.71
N VAL A 85 29.80 61.57 -34.50
CA VAL A 85 28.45 61.23 -34.95
C VAL A 85 27.40 62.29 -34.60
N HIS A 86 27.30 62.74 -33.34
CA HIS A 86 26.28 63.73 -32.97
C HIS A 86 26.59 65.13 -33.54
N SER A 87 27.86 65.54 -33.52
CA SER A 87 28.29 66.85 -34.05
C SER A 87 28.11 66.96 -35.57
N GLU A 88 28.29 65.85 -36.30
CA GLU A 88 28.06 65.75 -37.74
C GLU A 88 26.56 65.62 -38.05
N ALA A 89 25.79 64.96 -37.19
CA ALA A 89 24.34 64.86 -37.32
C ALA A 89 23.68 66.24 -37.26
N ILE A 90 24.06 67.08 -36.27
CA ILE A 90 23.57 68.47 -36.17
C ILE A 90 23.92 69.26 -37.45
N ARG A 91 25.15 69.14 -37.95
CA ARG A 91 25.58 69.82 -39.19
C ARG A 91 24.82 69.29 -40.42
N TRP A 92 24.56 68.00 -40.48
CA TRP A 92 23.82 67.37 -41.56
C TRP A 92 22.36 67.81 -41.57
N PHE A 93 21.68 67.79 -40.42
CA PHE A 93 20.31 68.28 -40.30
C PHE A 93 20.21 69.77 -40.62
N ALA A 94 21.18 70.59 -40.18
CA ALA A 94 21.23 72.01 -40.55
C ALA A 94 21.43 72.25 -42.07
N SER A 95 21.97 71.26 -42.81
CA SER A 95 22.15 71.34 -44.27
C SER A 95 20.93 70.85 -45.08
N LYS A 96 20.08 70.01 -44.46
CA LYS A 96 18.91 69.36 -45.10
C LYS A 96 17.59 69.96 -44.67
N LEU A 97 17.55 70.54 -43.48
CA LEU A 97 16.39 71.15 -42.82
C LEU A 97 16.71 72.61 -42.47
N GLU A 98 15.69 73.40 -42.18
CA GLU A 98 15.86 74.81 -41.82
C GLU A 98 16.50 74.93 -40.41
N PRO A 99 17.71 75.53 -40.25
CA PRO A 99 18.42 75.53 -38.97
C PRO A 99 17.64 76.14 -37.79
N THR A 100 16.88 77.20 -38.06
CA THR A 100 15.98 77.85 -37.09
C THR A 100 14.89 76.91 -36.57
N LYS A 101 14.38 76.02 -37.43
CA LYS A 101 13.37 75.03 -37.04
C LYS A 101 13.98 73.85 -36.28
N VAL A 102 15.24 73.50 -36.54
CA VAL A 102 15.98 72.49 -35.75
C VAL A 102 16.22 73.01 -34.33
N GLU A 103 16.65 74.26 -34.17
CA GLU A 103 16.80 74.87 -32.83
C GLU A 103 15.45 74.97 -32.09
N GLN A 104 14.36 75.31 -32.78
CA GLN A 104 13.01 75.29 -32.19
C GLN A 104 12.60 73.90 -31.71
N LEU A 105 12.94 72.85 -32.46
CA LEU A 105 12.70 71.46 -32.04
C LEU A 105 13.50 71.10 -30.78
N LEU A 106 14.80 71.41 -30.75
CA LEU A 106 15.63 71.13 -29.57
C LEU A 106 15.11 71.86 -28.33
N LEU A 107 14.67 73.11 -28.47
CA LEU A 107 14.08 73.88 -27.38
C LEU A 107 12.76 73.29 -26.91
N ALA A 108 11.83 73.00 -27.83
CA ALA A 108 10.54 72.40 -27.51
C ALA A 108 10.70 71.02 -26.85
N PHE A 109 11.69 70.22 -27.28
CA PHE A 109 12.03 68.94 -26.65
C PHE A 109 12.42 69.14 -25.19
N VAL A 110 13.38 70.03 -24.89
CA VAL A 110 13.84 70.28 -23.52
C VAL A 110 12.74 70.89 -22.64
N GLU A 111 11.78 71.64 -23.20
CA GLU A 111 10.63 72.16 -22.45
C GLU A 111 9.60 71.09 -22.09
N GLN A 112 9.35 70.15 -23.01
CA GLN A 112 8.37 69.06 -22.85
C GLN A 112 8.96 67.87 -22.07
N PHE A 113 10.25 67.61 -22.22
CA PHE A 113 11.02 66.55 -21.56
C PHE A 113 12.23 67.16 -20.82
N PRO A 114 12.00 67.97 -19.77
CA PRO A 114 13.09 68.67 -19.09
C PRO A 114 13.92 67.74 -18.21
N GLY A 115 15.24 67.87 -18.25
CA GLY A 115 16.14 67.33 -17.23
C GLY A 115 15.86 67.96 -15.84
N VAL A 116 16.39 67.39 -14.75
CA VAL A 116 16.01 67.79 -13.37
C VAL A 116 16.27 69.28 -13.09
N GLU A 117 17.37 69.84 -13.60
CA GLU A 117 17.71 71.25 -13.35
C GLU A 117 16.75 72.22 -14.07
N VAL A 118 16.26 71.85 -15.26
CA VAL A 118 15.25 72.62 -16.00
C VAL A 118 13.87 72.43 -15.35
N TYR A 119 13.54 71.21 -14.94
CA TYR A 119 12.28 70.89 -14.27
C TYR A 119 12.14 71.61 -12.92
N ARG A 120 13.22 71.67 -12.13
CA ARG A 120 13.29 72.42 -10.87
C ARG A 120 13.44 73.93 -11.04
N GLN A 121 13.35 74.43 -12.28
CA GLN A 121 13.45 75.85 -12.62
C GLN A 121 14.78 76.50 -12.19
N LYS A 122 15.86 75.73 -12.08
CA LYS A 122 17.20 76.24 -11.78
C LYS A 122 17.91 76.78 -13.02
N LEU A 123 17.58 76.23 -14.19
CA LEU A 123 18.03 76.68 -15.50
C LEU A 123 16.81 76.78 -16.44
N THR A 124 16.83 77.74 -17.36
CA THR A 124 15.88 77.73 -18.49
C THR A 124 16.30 76.68 -19.53
N ALA A 125 15.35 76.19 -20.34
CA ALA A 125 15.65 75.25 -21.42
C ALA A 125 16.71 75.80 -22.41
N GLN A 126 16.66 77.10 -22.68
CA GLN A 126 17.62 77.78 -23.55
C GLN A 126 19.03 77.89 -22.94
N GLU A 127 19.12 78.19 -21.64
CA GLU A 127 20.40 78.20 -20.91
C GLU A 127 21.01 76.81 -20.86
N TRP A 128 20.19 75.78 -20.64
CA TRP A 128 20.65 74.40 -20.64
C TRP A 128 21.15 73.99 -22.03
N LEU A 129 20.42 74.26 -23.12
CA LEU A 129 20.88 73.91 -24.49
C LEU A 129 22.22 74.55 -24.88
N ASN A 130 22.54 75.73 -24.32
CA ASN A 130 23.81 76.41 -24.56
C ASN A 130 24.97 75.93 -23.68
N GLY A 131 24.69 75.04 -22.73
CA GLY A 131 25.67 74.47 -21.82
C GLY A 131 26.30 73.16 -22.30
N THR A 132 27.11 72.59 -21.42
CA THR A 132 27.69 71.25 -21.53
C THR A 132 27.39 70.46 -20.26
N THR A 133 27.11 69.17 -20.41
CA THR A 133 26.88 68.23 -19.31
C THR A 133 27.87 67.08 -19.47
N GLU A 134 28.65 66.79 -18.43
CA GLU A 134 29.67 65.71 -18.43
C GLU A 134 30.66 65.77 -19.62
N GLY A 135 30.94 66.97 -20.14
CA GLY A 135 31.84 67.19 -21.27
C GLY A 135 31.18 67.07 -22.66
N MET A 136 29.89 66.72 -22.73
CA MET A 136 29.10 66.67 -23.96
C MET A 136 28.30 67.98 -24.16
N PRO A 137 28.27 68.57 -25.36
CA PRO A 137 27.37 69.68 -25.67
C PRO A 137 25.90 69.27 -25.50
N ASN A 138 25.11 70.08 -24.78
CA ASN A 138 23.72 69.74 -24.48
C ASN A 138 22.81 69.65 -25.72
N ARG A 139 23.20 70.29 -26.84
CA ARG A 139 22.55 70.10 -28.15
C ARG A 139 22.74 68.71 -28.71
N GLU A 140 23.95 68.15 -28.57
CA GLU A 140 24.23 66.78 -29.01
C GLU A 140 23.49 65.78 -28.13
N ALA A 141 23.42 66.05 -26.82
CA ALA A 141 22.64 65.25 -25.89
C ALA A 141 21.16 65.28 -26.27
N ALA A 142 20.55 66.47 -26.45
CA ALA A 142 19.15 66.58 -26.86
C ALA A 142 18.83 65.86 -28.19
N LEU A 143 19.78 65.79 -29.12
CA LEU A 143 19.60 65.04 -30.37
C LEU A 143 19.59 63.52 -30.14
N GLU A 144 20.50 63.01 -29.30
CA GLU A 144 20.52 61.60 -28.88
C GLU A 144 19.17 61.22 -28.26
N GLU A 145 18.65 62.05 -27.37
CA GLU A 145 17.38 61.82 -26.67
C GLU A 145 16.16 61.87 -27.60
N ILE A 146 16.15 62.77 -28.59
CA ILE A 146 15.10 62.82 -29.63
C ILE A 146 15.06 61.51 -30.43
N MET A 147 16.22 60.93 -30.73
CA MET A 147 16.31 59.65 -31.44
C MET A 147 15.76 58.49 -30.59
N LEU A 148 16.11 58.42 -29.30
CA LEU A 148 15.62 57.38 -28.40
C LEU A 148 14.13 57.54 -28.10
N LEU A 149 13.63 58.78 -27.93
CA LEU A 149 12.20 59.07 -27.81
C LEU A 149 11.41 58.58 -29.04
N TRP A 150 11.97 58.77 -30.24
CA TRP A 150 11.38 58.28 -31.48
C TRP A 150 11.31 56.75 -31.52
N LEU A 151 12.38 56.08 -31.09
CA LEU A 151 12.45 54.63 -31.00
C LEU A 151 11.47 54.07 -29.95
N ALA A 152 11.38 54.68 -28.77
CA ALA A 152 10.43 54.32 -27.72
C ALA A 152 8.97 54.43 -28.21
N ASN A 153 8.62 55.49 -28.93
CA ASN A 153 7.28 55.67 -29.52
C ASN A 153 6.97 54.72 -30.68
N SER A 154 8.01 54.16 -31.30
CA SER A 154 7.92 53.20 -32.41
C SER A 154 7.91 51.74 -31.94
N ASN A 155 8.23 51.47 -30.68
CA ASN A 155 8.28 50.12 -30.10
C ASN A 155 6.88 49.66 -29.65
N PRO A 156 6.28 48.63 -30.27
CA PRO A 156 4.93 48.18 -29.92
C PRO A 156 4.82 47.68 -28.46
N ALA A 157 5.87 47.00 -27.96
CA ALA A 157 5.92 46.47 -26.60
C ALA A 157 5.87 47.57 -25.51
N PHE A 158 6.20 48.82 -25.85
CA PHE A 158 6.17 49.95 -24.92
C PHE A 158 4.77 50.61 -24.85
N GLY A 159 3.79 50.12 -25.62
CA GLY A 159 2.43 50.64 -25.71
C GLY A 159 1.74 50.93 -24.36
N PRO A 160 1.78 50.02 -23.37
CA PRO A 160 1.16 50.25 -22.05
C PRO A 160 1.70 51.46 -21.28
N PHE A 161 2.92 51.90 -21.61
CA PHE A 161 3.66 52.98 -20.93
C PHE A 161 3.71 54.28 -21.75
N ARG A 162 3.05 54.34 -22.92
CA ARG A 162 3.13 55.46 -23.87
C ARG A 162 2.84 56.82 -23.22
N ASP A 163 1.94 56.86 -22.24
CA ASP A 163 1.61 58.08 -21.50
C ASP A 163 2.86 58.77 -20.90
N LEU A 164 3.91 58.00 -20.57
CA LEU A 164 5.15 58.54 -20.01
C LEU A 164 5.96 59.36 -21.01
N PHE A 165 5.96 58.99 -22.30
CA PHE A 165 6.89 59.52 -23.31
C PHE A 165 6.20 59.88 -24.65
N ASP A 166 4.91 60.24 -24.63
CA ASP A 166 4.15 60.59 -25.83
C ASP A 166 4.75 61.80 -26.57
N ASP A 167 5.06 61.63 -27.86
CA ASP A 167 5.69 62.62 -28.74
C ASP A 167 4.68 63.42 -29.60
N LYS A 168 3.37 63.27 -29.36
CA LYS A 168 2.30 63.92 -30.14
C LYS A 168 2.41 65.44 -30.23
N ASP A 169 2.80 66.10 -29.14
CA ASP A 169 2.96 67.55 -29.10
C ASP A 169 4.18 67.99 -29.93
N LEU A 170 5.32 67.28 -29.84
CA LEU A 170 6.48 67.53 -30.71
C LEU A 170 6.15 67.33 -32.19
N LYS A 171 5.40 66.29 -32.54
CA LYS A 171 4.95 66.01 -33.92
C LYS A 171 4.09 67.13 -34.50
N SER A 172 3.25 67.76 -33.69
CA SER A 172 2.32 68.80 -34.14
C SER A 172 2.91 70.21 -34.14
N GLN A 173 3.87 70.50 -33.25
CA GLN A 173 4.40 71.84 -33.01
C GLN A 173 5.74 72.12 -33.69
N THR A 174 6.46 71.09 -34.13
CA THR A 174 7.86 71.21 -34.60
C THR A 174 8.13 70.41 -35.88
N ILE A 175 9.36 70.47 -36.38
CA ILE A 175 9.82 69.64 -37.52
C ILE A 175 10.20 68.20 -37.13
N TYR A 176 9.77 67.72 -35.96
CA TYR A 176 10.09 66.39 -35.43
C TYR A 176 9.94 65.27 -36.48
N GLN A 177 8.80 65.18 -37.17
CA GLN A 177 8.56 64.18 -38.22
C GLN A 177 9.53 64.31 -39.39
N GLY A 178 9.85 65.56 -39.77
CA GLY A 178 10.84 65.84 -40.79
C GLY A 178 12.22 65.33 -40.38
N LEU A 179 12.67 65.63 -39.16
CA LEU A 179 13.97 65.16 -38.64
C LEU A 179 14.03 63.62 -38.55
N THR A 180 13.02 62.98 -37.95
CA THR A 180 13.00 61.52 -37.80
C THR A 180 12.94 60.78 -39.14
N SER A 181 12.34 61.37 -40.19
CA SER A 181 12.29 60.77 -41.52
C SER A 181 13.65 60.72 -42.24
N VAL A 182 14.55 61.65 -41.92
CA VAL A 182 15.86 61.79 -42.58
C VAL A 182 17.02 61.25 -41.72
N LEU A 183 16.76 60.95 -40.44
CA LEU A 183 17.71 60.33 -39.51
C LEU A 183 18.27 58.98 -40.01
N PRO A 184 17.47 58.06 -40.62
CA PRO A 184 18.00 56.81 -41.19
C PRO A 184 19.03 57.04 -42.29
N ASP A 185 18.76 57.99 -43.20
CA ASP A 185 19.67 58.32 -44.30
C ASP A 185 21.01 58.85 -43.78
N TYR A 186 20.98 59.66 -42.71
CA TYR A 186 22.19 60.14 -42.07
C TYR A 186 23.01 59.00 -41.45
N LEU A 187 22.39 58.14 -40.64
CA LEU A 187 23.08 57.05 -39.94
C LEU A 187 23.61 55.99 -40.90
N ALA A 188 22.98 55.80 -42.07
CA ALA A 188 23.49 54.95 -43.14
C ALA A 188 24.80 55.47 -43.77
N THR A 189 25.14 56.77 -43.61
CA THR A 189 26.43 57.33 -44.05
C THR A 189 27.58 57.11 -43.07
N ARG A 190 27.29 56.62 -41.85
CA ARG A 190 28.29 56.44 -40.80
C ARG A 190 28.82 54.99 -40.80
N PRO A 191 29.98 54.73 -40.17
CA PRO A 191 30.47 53.36 -40.00
C PRO A 191 29.44 52.47 -39.30
N PRO A 192 29.26 51.20 -39.71
CA PRO A 192 28.36 50.29 -39.01
C PRO A 192 28.88 49.98 -37.59
N VAL A 193 28.00 49.58 -36.68
CA VAL A 193 28.35 49.12 -35.32
C VAL A 193 29.22 47.86 -35.40
N ALA A 194 28.79 46.93 -36.24
CA ALA A 194 29.54 45.75 -36.67
C ALA A 194 29.03 45.32 -38.07
N PRO A 195 29.85 44.60 -38.87
CA PRO A 195 29.46 44.17 -40.23
C PRO A 195 28.13 43.40 -40.27
N GLU A 196 27.88 42.58 -39.26
CA GLU A 196 26.67 41.76 -39.09
C GLU A 196 25.47 42.50 -38.48
N VAL A 197 25.68 43.62 -37.77
CA VAL A 197 24.63 44.37 -37.07
C VAL A 197 24.07 45.53 -37.91
N GLY A 198 24.90 46.15 -38.76
CA GLY A 198 24.49 47.27 -39.60
C GLY A 198 24.72 48.65 -38.96
N SER A 199 23.90 49.64 -39.32
CA SER A 199 24.02 51.01 -38.79
C SER A 199 23.64 51.09 -37.29
N LEU A 200 23.98 52.20 -36.62
CA LEU A 200 23.57 52.42 -35.23
C LEU A 200 22.04 52.33 -35.06
N LEU A 201 21.27 52.78 -36.06
CA LEU A 201 19.81 52.66 -36.04
C LEU A 201 19.34 51.21 -36.17
N ASP A 202 19.99 50.41 -37.02
CA ASP A 202 19.66 49.00 -37.19
C ASP A 202 19.92 48.24 -35.89
N ALA A 203 21.05 48.53 -35.24
CA ALA A 203 21.40 47.96 -33.94
C ALA A 203 20.32 48.25 -32.89
N LEU A 204 19.92 49.52 -32.74
CA LEU A 204 18.90 49.94 -31.76
C LEU A 204 17.48 49.43 -32.07
N ARG A 205 17.16 49.17 -33.35
CA ARG A 205 15.86 48.61 -33.76
C ARG A 205 15.81 47.09 -33.70
N ALA A 206 16.94 46.41 -33.73
CA ALA A 206 16.99 44.95 -33.78
C ALA A 206 16.20 44.25 -32.64
N PRO A 207 16.27 44.70 -31.37
CA PRO A 207 15.48 44.09 -30.30
C PRO A 207 13.96 44.14 -30.56
N MET A 208 13.42 45.32 -30.88
CA MET A 208 11.98 45.49 -31.15
C MET A 208 11.51 44.81 -32.43
N LEU A 209 12.41 44.55 -33.39
CA LEU A 209 12.08 43.76 -34.59
C LEU A 209 12.08 42.26 -34.31
N ALA A 210 13.00 41.78 -33.46
CA ALA A 210 13.08 40.38 -33.06
C ALA A 210 11.93 39.97 -32.12
N SER A 211 11.46 40.88 -31.27
CA SER A 211 10.34 40.64 -30.35
C SER A 211 9.43 41.88 -30.23
N PRO A 212 8.54 42.12 -31.21
CA PRO A 212 7.73 43.35 -31.28
C PRO A 212 6.79 43.55 -30.11
N ASP A 213 6.20 42.47 -29.59
CA ASP A 213 5.15 42.51 -28.58
C ASP A 213 5.63 42.02 -27.19
N SER A 214 6.94 41.80 -27.00
CA SER A 214 7.48 41.23 -25.76
C SER A 214 8.71 41.97 -25.27
N ILE A 215 8.58 42.68 -24.14
CA ILE A 215 9.71 43.34 -23.44
C ILE A 215 10.74 42.30 -22.98
N ALA A 216 10.28 41.14 -22.48
CA ALA A 216 11.16 40.05 -22.08
C ALA A 216 11.99 39.53 -23.28
N GLY A 217 11.35 39.32 -24.44
CA GLY A 217 12.05 38.89 -25.65
C GLY A 217 13.06 39.92 -26.17
N GLN A 218 12.77 41.21 -26.02
CA GLN A 218 13.71 42.29 -26.35
C GLN A 218 14.96 42.27 -25.45
N LEU A 219 14.79 42.06 -24.14
CA LEU A 219 15.92 41.93 -23.21
C LEU A 219 16.77 40.67 -23.47
N GLU A 220 16.14 39.54 -23.80
CA GLU A 220 16.85 38.30 -24.16
C GLU A 220 17.71 38.51 -25.42
N PHE A 221 17.15 39.19 -26.44
CA PHE A 221 17.88 39.57 -27.66
C PHE A 221 19.08 40.46 -27.34
N ILE A 222 18.90 41.49 -26.51
CA ILE A 222 19.98 42.40 -26.08
C ILE A 222 21.07 41.63 -25.32
N ARG A 223 20.68 40.72 -24.41
CA ARG A 223 21.63 39.87 -23.67
C ARG A 223 22.52 39.06 -24.60
N GLU A 224 21.94 38.47 -25.64
CA GLU A 224 22.67 37.61 -26.57
C GLU A 224 23.55 38.41 -27.54
N ASN A 225 23.03 39.50 -28.10
CA ASN A 225 23.65 40.19 -29.22
C ASN A 225 24.47 41.42 -28.82
N TRP A 226 24.24 42.01 -27.64
CA TRP A 226 24.97 43.21 -27.17
C TRP A 226 25.97 42.90 -26.04
N SER A 227 26.15 41.62 -25.68
CA SER A 227 27.01 41.20 -24.56
C SER A 227 28.47 41.66 -24.67
N GLU A 228 29.03 41.69 -25.88
CA GLU A 228 30.41 42.16 -26.14
C GLU A 228 30.58 43.67 -25.93
N TYR A 229 29.50 44.45 -25.99
CA TYR A 229 29.54 45.91 -25.87
C TYR A 229 29.15 46.41 -24.47
N LEU A 230 28.49 45.56 -23.65
CA LEU A 230 27.79 45.96 -22.41
C LEU A 230 28.22 45.18 -21.16
N HIS A 231 29.48 44.75 -21.09
CA HIS A 231 30.02 43.89 -20.01
C HIS A 231 29.72 44.35 -18.56
N GLN A 232 29.49 45.64 -18.30
CA GLN A 232 29.22 46.16 -16.94
C GLN A 232 27.73 46.09 -16.53
N ASP A 233 26.79 46.02 -17.47
CA ASP A 233 25.35 46.08 -17.20
C ASP A 233 24.63 44.73 -17.28
N LEU A 234 25.36 43.65 -17.63
CA LEU A 234 24.81 42.30 -17.77
C LEU A 234 24.04 41.83 -16.52
N ARG A 235 24.51 42.16 -15.31
CA ARG A 235 23.80 41.80 -14.07
C ARG A 235 22.43 42.46 -13.94
N LYS A 236 22.27 43.71 -14.40
CA LYS A 236 20.99 44.42 -14.40
C LYS A 236 20.01 43.80 -15.40
N ILE A 237 20.52 43.37 -16.57
CA ILE A 237 19.74 42.67 -17.61
C ILE A 237 19.17 41.37 -17.06
N LEU A 238 20.02 40.56 -16.43
CA LEU A 238 19.60 39.30 -15.83
C LEU A 238 18.55 39.51 -14.73
N LEU A 239 18.75 40.51 -13.86
CA LEU A 239 17.76 40.87 -12.83
C LEU A 239 16.41 41.31 -13.44
N ALA A 240 16.41 42.11 -14.51
CA ALA A 240 15.17 42.56 -15.16
C ALA A 240 14.40 41.42 -15.82
N ILE A 241 15.11 40.49 -16.47
CA ILE A 241 14.52 39.27 -17.02
C ILE A 241 13.91 38.42 -15.89
N ASP A 242 14.61 38.27 -14.76
CA ASP A 242 14.15 37.47 -13.64
C ASP A 242 12.90 38.07 -12.96
N VAL A 243 12.89 39.39 -12.73
CA VAL A 243 11.75 40.10 -12.13
C VAL A 243 10.52 40.04 -13.04
N LEU A 244 10.71 40.15 -14.37
CA LEU A 244 9.63 39.95 -15.34
C LEU A 244 9.03 38.55 -15.26
N ARG A 245 9.87 37.51 -15.23
CA ARG A 245 9.41 36.12 -15.13
C ARG A 245 8.63 35.87 -13.84
N GLU A 246 9.09 36.42 -12.71
CA GLU A 246 8.38 36.30 -11.43
C GLU A 246 7.02 37.02 -11.45
N GLU A 247 6.96 38.20 -12.07
CA GLU A 247 5.73 38.97 -12.21
C GLU A 247 4.72 38.26 -13.13
N ASP A 248 5.18 37.64 -14.22
CA ASP A 248 4.35 36.79 -15.08
C ASP A 248 3.78 35.58 -14.32
N VAL A 249 4.59 34.95 -13.45
CA VAL A 249 4.12 33.87 -12.56
C VAL A 249 3.06 34.37 -11.59
N ALA A 250 3.29 35.51 -10.94
CA ALA A 250 2.32 36.11 -10.01
C ALA A 250 1.00 36.49 -10.71
N ILE A 251 1.08 37.08 -11.91
CA ILE A 251 -0.09 37.41 -12.74
C ILE A 251 -0.82 36.14 -13.18
N TRP A 252 -0.08 35.11 -13.62
CA TRP A 252 -0.68 33.84 -14.01
C TRP A 252 -1.48 33.22 -12.85
N LEU A 253 -0.93 33.24 -11.64
CA LEU A 253 -1.59 32.75 -10.42
C LEU A 253 -2.89 33.50 -10.11
N ARG A 254 -2.90 34.83 -10.31
CA ARG A 254 -4.09 35.68 -10.13
C ARG A 254 -5.25 35.31 -11.04
N PHE A 255 -4.96 34.91 -12.28
CA PHE A 255 -5.99 34.52 -13.27
C PHE A 255 -6.28 33.02 -13.31
N HIS A 256 -5.49 32.21 -12.60
CA HIS A 256 -5.69 30.76 -12.43
C HIS A 256 -5.73 30.40 -10.93
N PRO A 257 -6.63 31.01 -10.14
CA PRO A 257 -6.73 30.68 -8.73
C PRO A 257 -7.10 29.19 -8.59
N PRO A 258 -6.51 28.47 -7.63
CA PRO A 258 -6.88 27.11 -7.33
C PRO A 258 -8.35 27.16 -6.90
N GLY A 259 -9.19 26.37 -7.56
CA GLY A 259 -10.61 26.33 -7.25
C GLY A 259 -10.86 26.08 -5.75
N PRO A 260 -11.98 26.57 -5.20
CA PRO A 260 -12.30 26.39 -3.79
C PRO A 260 -12.26 24.91 -3.43
N ASP A 261 -11.51 24.64 -2.38
CA ASP A 261 -11.13 23.36 -1.83
C ASP A 261 -12.33 22.50 -1.42
N ARG A 262 -13.01 21.90 -2.40
CA ARG A 262 -13.99 20.84 -2.17
C ARG A 262 -13.76 19.58 -2.96
N HIS A 263 -13.20 19.63 -4.16
CA HIS A 263 -13.00 18.42 -4.96
C HIS A 263 -11.87 18.63 -5.98
N ARG A 264 -10.69 18.01 -5.77
CA ARG A 264 -9.76 17.69 -6.88
C ARG A 264 -10.38 16.56 -7.74
N HIS A 265 -11.57 16.80 -8.29
CA HIS A 265 -12.12 16.08 -9.43
C HIS A 265 -11.74 16.86 -10.69
N GLY A 266 -10.47 16.72 -11.06
CA GLY A 266 -9.90 17.11 -12.34
C GLY A 266 -8.65 16.27 -12.49
N ALA A 267 -8.42 15.70 -13.68
CA ALA A 267 -7.24 14.87 -13.92
C ALA A 267 -5.99 15.62 -13.43
N PRO A 268 -5.11 14.99 -12.61
CA PRO A 268 -3.93 15.67 -12.10
C PRO A 268 -3.01 16.03 -13.27
N MET A 269 -3.08 17.28 -13.72
CA MET A 269 -1.98 17.91 -14.46
C MET A 269 -0.92 18.30 -13.43
N TRP A 270 -0.31 17.29 -12.81
CA TRP A 270 0.99 17.45 -12.21
C TRP A 270 1.99 17.40 -13.34
N GLY A 271 2.78 18.47 -13.50
CA GLY A 271 3.95 18.46 -14.37
C GLY A 271 4.86 17.34 -13.92
N GLY A 272 4.78 16.21 -14.61
CA GLY A 272 5.73 15.12 -14.49
C GLY A 272 7.06 15.58 -15.04
N GLU A 273 7.89 16.20 -14.21
CA GLU A 273 9.32 16.23 -14.49
C GLU A 273 9.88 14.86 -14.07
N GLY A 274 10.22 14.05 -15.08
CA GLY A 274 10.84 12.74 -14.88
C GLY A 274 10.68 11.69 -15.98
N PHE A 275 10.17 11.99 -17.18
CA PHE A 275 10.21 11.12 -18.36
C PHE A 275 10.18 12.01 -19.62
N ILE A 276 11.03 11.74 -20.63
CA ILE A 276 10.83 12.29 -21.98
C ILE A 276 10.17 11.18 -22.79
N GLY A 277 8.85 11.26 -22.97
CA GLY A 277 8.07 10.17 -23.58
C GLY A 277 7.95 8.95 -22.66
N ASP A 278 8.14 7.75 -23.21
CA ASP A 278 8.05 6.48 -22.48
C ASP A 278 9.37 6.05 -21.79
N GLU A 279 10.42 6.87 -21.88
CA GLU A 279 11.76 6.55 -21.36
C GLU A 279 12.11 7.35 -20.08
N PHE A 280 12.43 6.63 -19.00
CA PHE A 280 13.02 7.20 -17.78
C PHE A 280 14.50 7.47 -18.01
N VAL A 281 14.89 8.75 -18.07
CA VAL A 281 16.29 9.18 -18.11
C VAL A 281 16.83 9.12 -16.67
N GLY A 282 17.83 8.26 -16.43
CA GLY A 282 18.38 7.98 -15.11
C GLY A 282 19.23 9.09 -14.50
N PHE A 283 19.91 8.75 -13.40
CA PHE A 283 20.60 9.63 -12.46
C PHE A 283 21.95 10.22 -12.92
N ASP A 284 22.42 10.07 -14.17
CA ASP A 284 23.53 10.90 -14.66
C ASP A 284 23.79 10.88 -16.19
N GLN A 285 24.43 11.97 -16.65
CA GLN A 285 25.17 12.26 -17.91
C GLN A 285 24.48 12.40 -19.29
N ASP A 286 23.30 11.84 -19.57
CA ASP A 286 22.73 11.94 -20.94
C ASP A 286 21.96 13.24 -21.26
N PHE A 287 21.79 14.12 -20.26
CA PHE A 287 21.20 15.47 -20.44
C PHE A 287 22.05 16.43 -21.33
N ALA A 288 23.23 16.00 -21.78
CA ALA A 288 24.11 16.77 -22.63
C ALA A 288 23.85 16.64 -24.14
N ARG A 289 23.09 15.62 -24.61
CA ARG A 289 23.12 15.25 -26.05
C ARG A 289 21.84 15.35 -26.88
N SER A 290 20.67 15.63 -26.32
CA SER A 290 19.45 15.84 -27.13
C SER A 290 19.04 17.32 -27.19
N GLY A 291 19.30 17.96 -28.33
CA GLY A 291 18.97 19.35 -28.62
C GLY A 291 17.49 19.61 -28.91
N ALA A 292 16.58 19.21 -28.01
CA ALA A 292 15.16 19.57 -28.07
C ALA A 292 14.75 20.23 -26.75
N ASP A 293 14.34 21.50 -26.85
CA ASP A 293 13.75 22.38 -25.82
C ASP A 293 14.21 22.15 -24.38
N ARG A 294 15.41 22.64 -24.08
CA ARG A 294 15.83 22.93 -22.70
C ARG A 294 14.92 24.04 -22.14
N ARG A 295 13.94 23.66 -21.33
CA ARG A 295 13.11 24.62 -20.57
C ARG A 295 13.93 25.45 -19.56
N TYR A 296 15.16 25.01 -19.26
CA TYR A 296 16.11 25.68 -18.37
C TYR A 296 17.57 25.53 -18.88
N PRO A 297 18.44 26.56 -18.70
CA PRO A 297 19.86 26.50 -19.09
C PRO A 297 20.64 25.35 -18.43
N VAL A 298 21.76 24.92 -19.02
CA VAL A 298 22.65 23.86 -18.47
C VAL A 298 23.15 24.18 -17.06
N ASP A 299 23.28 25.47 -16.75
CA ASP A 299 23.73 25.99 -15.47
C ASP A 299 22.59 26.28 -14.48
N TYR A 300 21.35 25.84 -14.76
CA TYR A 300 20.18 26.08 -13.91
C TYR A 300 20.24 25.31 -12.57
N GLN A 301 21.04 24.24 -12.51
CA GLN A 301 21.12 23.38 -11.33
C GLN A 301 22.58 23.26 -10.87
N ALA A 302 22.80 23.49 -9.58
CA ALA A 302 24.09 23.18 -8.95
C ALA A 302 24.42 21.68 -9.17
N PRO A 303 25.65 21.32 -9.57
CA PRO A 303 26.04 19.93 -9.78
C PRO A 303 25.87 19.12 -8.48
N LEU A 304 25.15 18.01 -8.52
CA LEU A 304 25.11 17.05 -7.42
C LEU A 304 26.37 16.21 -7.44
N GLN A 305 27.22 16.34 -6.42
CA GLN A 305 28.29 15.37 -6.19
C GLN A 305 27.71 14.14 -5.48
N GLU A 306 27.35 13.10 -6.23
CA GLU A 306 26.77 11.88 -5.68
C GLU A 306 27.82 10.84 -5.30
N TYR A 307 28.23 10.84 -4.02
CA TYR A 307 29.10 9.83 -3.44
C TYR A 307 28.34 8.90 -2.49
N GLU A 308 28.87 7.70 -2.27
CA GLU A 308 28.26 6.73 -1.35
C GLU A 308 28.66 6.99 0.11
N ALA A 309 27.67 7.27 0.95
CA ALA A 309 27.78 7.58 2.38
C ALA A 309 26.52 7.17 3.17
N PHE A 310 26.08 5.92 2.97
CA PHE A 310 24.93 5.35 3.69
C PHE A 310 25.15 5.34 5.20
N SER A 311 24.08 5.64 5.95
CA SER A 311 24.05 5.40 7.40
C SER A 311 23.90 3.92 7.73
N SER A 312 24.55 3.49 8.81
CA SER A 312 24.43 2.13 9.32
C SER A 312 23.08 1.91 10.02
N ASP A 313 22.40 0.81 9.69
CA ASP A 313 21.18 0.42 10.38
C ASP A 313 21.48 -0.36 11.68
N TYR A 314 20.67 -0.13 12.70
CA TYR A 314 20.61 -0.99 13.88
C TYR A 314 19.71 -2.19 13.61
N ALA A 315 19.92 -3.31 14.31
CA ALA A 315 19.21 -4.58 14.05
C ALA A 315 17.66 -4.49 14.02
N TRP A 316 17.07 -3.52 14.72
CA TRP A 316 15.63 -3.31 14.73
C TRP A 316 15.11 -2.47 13.55
N MET A 317 15.94 -1.62 12.94
CA MET A 317 15.53 -0.64 11.93
C MET A 317 15.01 -1.26 10.62
N PRO A 318 15.62 -2.34 10.07
CA PRO A 318 15.08 -3.02 8.90
C PRO A 318 13.69 -3.66 9.16
N ASN A 319 13.41 -4.01 10.42
CA ASN A 319 12.20 -4.71 10.82
C ASN A 319 11.03 -3.78 11.18
N VAL A 320 11.18 -2.48 10.93
CA VAL A 320 10.13 -1.51 11.26
C VAL A 320 8.96 -1.64 10.29
N VAL A 321 7.76 -1.74 10.86
CA VAL A 321 6.48 -1.62 10.17
C VAL A 321 5.75 -0.45 10.83
N LEU A 322 5.56 0.63 10.07
CA LEU A 322 5.05 1.89 10.61
C LEU A 322 3.56 2.03 10.32
N VAL A 323 2.78 2.47 11.30
CA VAL A 323 1.41 2.95 11.08
C VAL A 323 1.31 4.43 11.42
N ALA A 324 0.73 5.21 10.52
CA ALA A 324 0.45 6.62 10.72
C ALA A 324 -0.96 6.80 11.31
N LYS A 325 -1.08 7.57 12.39
CA LYS A 325 -2.38 7.89 13.02
C LYS A 325 -2.49 9.39 13.25
N SER A 326 -3.48 10.02 12.62
CA SER A 326 -3.99 11.33 13.04
C SER A 326 -4.45 11.28 14.50
N THR A 327 -3.67 11.90 15.40
CA THR A 327 -3.76 11.65 16.85
C THR A 327 -5.15 11.99 17.40
N TYR A 328 -5.64 13.21 17.15
CA TYR A 328 -6.93 13.66 17.68
C TYR A 328 -8.10 12.82 17.16
N VAL A 329 -8.12 12.54 15.85
CA VAL A 329 -9.13 11.69 15.22
C VAL A 329 -9.10 10.28 15.82
N TRP A 330 -7.91 9.72 16.00
CA TRP A 330 -7.75 8.38 16.55
C TRP A 330 -8.22 8.29 18.00
N LEU A 331 -7.88 9.26 18.86
CA LEU A 331 -8.36 9.30 20.24
C LEU A 331 -9.90 9.36 20.33
N GLU A 332 -10.54 10.10 19.43
CA GLU A 332 -12.00 10.15 19.32
C GLU A 332 -12.60 8.80 18.89
N GLN A 333 -12.03 8.17 17.86
CA GLN A 333 -12.44 6.84 17.41
C GLN A 333 -12.25 5.77 18.49
N LEU A 334 -11.13 5.83 19.24
CA LEU A 334 -10.91 4.96 20.38
C LEU A 334 -11.95 5.21 21.47
N SER A 335 -12.34 6.47 21.70
CA SER A 335 -13.38 6.78 22.68
C SER A 335 -14.71 6.09 22.34
N LYS A 336 -15.08 6.12 21.05
CA LYS A 336 -16.26 5.41 20.54
C LYS A 336 -16.10 3.89 20.68
N LYS A 337 -14.96 3.34 20.24
CA LYS A 337 -14.67 1.89 20.26
C LYS A 337 -14.72 1.30 21.67
N TYR A 338 -14.17 1.99 22.65
CA TYR A 338 -14.05 1.51 24.04
C TYR A 338 -15.14 2.05 24.98
N GLY A 339 -16.06 2.88 24.48
CA GLY A 339 -17.17 3.44 25.29
C GLY A 339 -16.72 4.31 26.47
N ARG A 340 -15.54 4.93 26.40
CA ARG A 340 -14.96 5.78 27.46
C ARG A 340 -14.25 7.00 26.87
N HIS A 341 -14.14 8.09 27.62
CA HIS A 341 -13.54 9.33 27.12
C HIS A 341 -12.00 9.26 27.03
N ILE A 342 -11.44 9.11 25.83
CA ILE A 342 -10.01 9.03 25.54
C ILE A 342 -9.59 10.32 24.80
N HIS A 343 -8.83 11.16 25.49
CA HIS A 343 -8.45 12.50 25.00
C HIS A 343 -6.98 12.86 25.28
N HIS A 344 -6.27 12.09 26.10
CA HIS A 344 -4.84 12.22 26.33
C HIS A 344 -4.13 10.96 25.86
N LEU A 345 -2.82 11.08 25.59
CA LEU A 345 -1.99 9.98 25.10
C LEU A 345 -1.95 8.78 26.07
N ASN A 346 -1.89 9.05 27.38
CA ASN A 346 -1.91 8.01 28.41
C ASN A 346 -3.27 7.30 28.58
N HIS A 347 -4.34 7.82 27.98
CA HIS A 347 -5.66 7.17 28.00
C HIS A 347 -5.81 6.07 26.94
N ILE A 348 -4.87 5.95 25.99
CA ILE A 348 -4.85 4.89 24.97
C ILE A 348 -4.76 3.53 25.67
N PRO A 349 -5.74 2.62 25.48
CA PRO A 349 -5.79 1.33 26.17
C PRO A 349 -4.63 0.40 25.77
N ASP A 350 -4.18 -0.45 26.71
CA ASP A 350 -3.15 -1.46 26.44
C ASP A 350 -3.62 -2.52 25.44
N GLU A 351 -4.92 -2.81 25.43
CA GLU A 351 -5.55 -3.72 24.46
C GLU A 351 -5.39 -3.22 23.03
N GLU A 352 -5.44 -1.89 22.82
CA GLU A 352 -5.22 -1.30 21.50
C GLU A 352 -3.75 -1.41 21.07
N LEU A 353 -2.82 -1.20 21.99
CA LEU A 353 -1.38 -1.35 21.71
C LEU A 353 -1.05 -2.81 21.38
N ARG A 354 -1.62 -3.77 22.12
CA ARG A 354 -1.49 -5.21 21.81
C ARG A 354 -2.10 -5.55 20.46
N LEU A 355 -3.27 -4.99 20.12
CA LEU A 355 -3.90 -5.19 18.81
C LEU A 355 -3.00 -4.71 17.66
N LEU A 356 -2.34 -3.57 17.79
CA LEU A 356 -1.38 -3.09 16.80
C LEU A 356 -0.18 -4.05 16.66
N ALA A 357 0.40 -4.50 17.77
CA ALA A 357 1.49 -5.47 17.77
C ALA A 357 1.06 -6.82 17.16
N ASP A 358 -0.17 -7.28 17.44
CA ASP A 358 -0.75 -8.51 16.88
C ASP A 358 -0.99 -8.44 15.38
N ARG A 359 -1.09 -7.22 14.82
CA ARG A 359 -1.12 -6.96 13.37
C ARG A 359 0.27 -6.87 12.74
N GLY A 360 1.34 -7.01 13.54
CA GLY A 360 2.73 -6.91 13.08
C GLY A 360 3.27 -5.47 13.01
N ILE A 361 2.57 -4.50 13.58
CA ILE A 361 3.04 -3.11 13.65
C ILE A 361 4.10 -2.99 14.75
N THR A 362 5.24 -2.38 14.41
CA THR A 362 6.36 -2.17 15.34
C THR A 362 6.73 -0.70 15.51
N GLY A 363 6.14 0.20 14.71
CA GLY A 363 6.25 1.64 14.82
C GLY A 363 4.88 2.32 14.78
N LEU A 364 4.64 3.28 15.69
CA LEU A 364 3.42 4.09 15.74
C LEU A 364 3.78 5.57 15.57
N TRP A 365 3.45 6.11 14.40
CA TRP A 365 3.60 7.53 14.10
C TRP A 365 2.31 8.29 14.46
N LEU A 366 2.45 9.19 15.43
CA LEU A 366 1.37 10.06 15.88
C LEU A 366 1.50 11.43 15.22
N ILE A 367 0.54 11.76 14.37
CA ILE A 367 0.54 13.02 13.62
C ILE A 367 -0.03 14.13 14.49
N GLY A 368 0.68 15.25 14.54
CA GLY A 368 0.25 16.47 15.20
C GLY A 368 0.24 16.40 16.72
N LEU A 369 1.32 15.85 17.28
CA LEU A 369 1.64 15.77 18.72
C LEU A 369 2.04 17.10 19.35
N TRP A 370 2.66 17.97 18.56
CA TRP A 370 3.29 19.20 19.02
C TRP A 370 2.28 20.33 19.27
N GLU A 371 2.65 21.29 20.11
CA GLU A 371 1.88 22.50 20.38
C GLU A 371 1.73 23.35 19.10
N ARG A 372 0.49 23.66 18.74
CA ARG A 372 0.15 24.25 17.43
C ARG A 372 -0.14 25.75 17.51
N SER A 373 0.08 26.44 16.39
CA SER A 373 -0.19 27.87 16.20
C SER A 373 -1.65 28.24 16.49
N ILE A 374 -1.88 29.25 17.34
CA ILE A 374 -3.21 29.81 17.58
C ILE A 374 -3.65 30.60 16.35
N ALA A 375 -2.72 31.33 15.72
CA ALA A 375 -2.95 32.10 14.51
C ALA A 375 -3.46 31.21 13.35
N SER A 376 -2.84 30.04 13.11
CA SER A 376 -3.29 29.05 12.11
C SER A 376 -4.76 28.66 12.30
N ARG A 377 -5.16 28.38 13.54
CA ARG A 377 -6.57 28.08 13.87
C ARG A 377 -7.50 29.26 13.59
N THR A 378 -7.08 30.47 13.94
CA THR A 378 -7.86 31.70 13.70
C THR A 378 -8.06 31.95 12.21
N ILE A 379 -7.00 31.82 11.40
CA ILE A 379 -7.06 31.96 9.95
C ILE A 379 -8.09 31.02 9.33
N LYS A 380 -8.05 29.72 9.69
CA LYS A 380 -9.00 28.72 9.15
C LYS A 380 -10.44 29.03 9.51
N ARG A 381 -10.69 29.50 10.73
CA ARG A 381 -12.03 29.93 11.18
C ARG A 381 -12.54 31.16 10.41
N LEU A 382 -11.66 32.12 10.14
CA LEU A 382 -12.00 33.29 9.31
C LEU A 382 -12.37 32.89 7.87
N ARG A 383 -11.80 31.80 7.35
CA ARG A 383 -12.19 31.19 6.05
C ARG A 383 -13.46 30.32 6.11
N GLY A 384 -14.20 30.35 7.21
CA GLY A 384 -15.48 29.64 7.36
C GLY A 384 -15.37 28.20 7.89
N GLN A 385 -14.19 27.74 8.28
CA GLN A 385 -14.00 26.41 8.90
C GLN A 385 -14.14 26.49 10.43
N THR A 386 -15.36 26.63 10.94
CA THR A 386 -15.62 26.89 12.37
C THR A 386 -15.07 25.83 13.32
N ASP A 387 -15.08 24.55 12.89
CA ASP A 387 -14.64 23.39 13.68
C ASP A 387 -13.15 23.02 13.47
N ALA A 388 -12.42 23.72 12.58
CA ALA A 388 -11.03 23.39 12.29
C ALA A 388 -10.09 23.70 13.48
N VAL A 389 -9.11 22.82 13.70
CA VAL A 389 -7.95 23.13 14.54
C VAL A 389 -6.79 23.66 13.69
N ALA A 390 -5.78 24.19 14.36
CA ALA A 390 -4.53 24.58 13.71
C ALA A 390 -3.93 23.41 12.92
N SER A 391 -3.26 23.74 11.80
CA SER A 391 -2.49 22.75 11.05
C SER A 391 -1.53 22.01 11.97
N ALA A 392 -1.44 20.68 11.85
CA ALA A 392 -0.45 19.89 12.56
C ALA A 392 1.00 20.31 12.27
N TYR A 393 1.25 21.01 11.15
CA TYR A 393 2.57 21.48 10.74
C TYR A 393 2.79 22.99 10.92
N SER A 394 1.78 23.75 11.36
CA SER A 394 1.98 25.13 11.81
C SER A 394 2.29 25.10 13.32
N LEU A 395 3.56 24.85 13.63
CA LEU A 395 4.03 24.59 14.99
C LEU A 395 4.34 25.89 15.74
N ARG A 396 3.80 26.00 16.95
CA ARG A 396 4.22 27.07 17.86
C ARG A 396 5.59 26.72 18.46
N GLU A 397 5.70 25.52 19.01
CA GLU A 397 6.88 24.99 19.70
C GLU A 397 6.91 23.45 19.62
N TYR A 398 8.11 22.86 19.76
CA TYR A 398 8.32 21.40 19.83
C TYR A 398 8.08 20.83 21.24
N ASN A 399 6.98 21.24 21.87
CA ASN A 399 6.47 20.69 23.12
C ASN A 399 5.26 19.80 22.83
N ILE A 400 5.11 18.67 23.51
CA ILE A 400 3.90 17.84 23.39
C ILE A 400 2.70 18.65 23.86
N ALA A 401 1.65 18.71 23.05
CA ALA A 401 0.51 19.57 23.32
C ALA A 401 -0.14 19.28 24.69
N GLU A 402 -0.43 20.33 25.44
CA GLU A 402 -0.97 20.19 26.80
C GLU A 402 -2.37 19.56 26.80
N ASP A 403 -3.17 19.80 25.76
CA ASP A 403 -4.49 19.17 25.60
C ASP A 403 -4.42 17.68 25.22
N LEU A 404 -3.23 17.15 24.90
CA LEU A 404 -2.94 15.72 24.78
C LEU A 404 -2.35 15.11 26.06
N GLY A 405 -2.23 15.91 27.14
CA GLY A 405 -1.69 15.51 28.44
C GLY A 405 -0.19 15.82 28.63
N GLY A 406 0.41 16.55 27.67
CA GLY A 406 1.79 17.01 27.75
C GLY A 406 2.83 15.90 27.84
N ARG A 407 4.03 16.25 28.32
CA ARG A 407 5.18 15.33 28.40
C ARG A 407 4.90 14.09 29.25
N SER A 408 4.18 14.23 30.36
CA SER A 408 3.92 13.11 31.28
C SER A 408 3.04 12.02 30.64
N ALA A 409 2.01 12.40 29.88
CA ALA A 409 1.15 11.45 29.18
C ALA A 409 1.88 10.75 28.04
N TYR A 410 2.79 11.46 27.38
CA TYR A 410 3.67 10.89 26.36
C TYR A 410 4.64 9.84 26.94
N GLU A 411 5.33 10.14 28.05
CA GLU A 411 6.30 9.22 28.67
C GLU A 411 5.62 7.91 29.11
N ASP A 412 4.42 7.99 29.69
CA ASP A 412 3.59 6.82 30.01
C ASP A 412 3.24 5.99 28.77
N LEU A 413 2.75 6.63 27.70
CA LEU A 413 2.41 5.93 26.45
C LEU A 413 3.65 5.28 25.82
N ARG A 414 4.79 5.99 25.80
CA ARG A 414 6.05 5.49 25.26
C ARG A 414 6.47 4.20 25.96
N ASP A 415 6.43 4.20 27.29
CA ASP A 415 6.89 3.05 28.08
C ASP A 415 5.95 1.84 27.91
N ARG A 416 4.63 2.08 27.88
CA ARG A 416 3.65 1.01 27.61
C ARG A 416 3.72 0.47 26.18
N ALA A 417 3.89 1.34 25.18
CA ALA A 417 4.07 0.93 23.79
C ALA A 417 5.36 0.11 23.60
N ALA A 418 6.46 0.54 24.24
CA ALA A 418 7.73 -0.17 24.21
C ALA A 418 7.62 -1.58 24.83
N ALA A 419 6.84 -1.72 25.91
CA ALA A 419 6.60 -3.01 26.57
C ALA A 419 5.92 -4.06 25.67
N VAL A 420 5.18 -3.63 24.63
CA VAL A 420 4.58 -4.52 23.62
C VAL A 420 5.34 -4.53 22.29
N GLY A 421 6.52 -3.92 22.23
CA GLY A 421 7.39 -3.91 21.05
C GLY A 421 7.12 -2.79 20.04
N ILE A 422 6.30 -1.79 20.38
CA ILE A 422 5.99 -0.65 19.51
C ILE A 422 6.89 0.54 19.86
N ARG A 423 7.56 1.10 18.86
CA ARG A 423 8.33 2.34 18.98
C ARG A 423 7.47 3.53 18.54
N LEU A 424 7.44 4.58 19.34
CA LEU A 424 6.77 5.81 18.93
C LEU A 424 7.61 6.55 17.90
N ALA A 425 6.92 7.11 16.91
CA ALA A 425 7.49 7.97 15.88
C ALA A 425 6.80 9.34 15.91
N SER A 426 7.57 10.38 15.56
CA SER A 426 7.05 11.74 15.47
C SER A 426 7.35 12.35 14.11
N ASP A 427 6.48 13.29 13.71
CA ASP A 427 6.82 14.29 12.71
C ASP A 427 7.85 15.28 13.25
N MET A 428 8.65 15.81 12.33
CA MET A 428 9.52 16.96 12.53
C MET A 428 9.39 17.86 11.29
N VAL A 429 9.10 19.15 11.51
CA VAL A 429 8.91 20.15 10.45
C VAL A 429 10.05 21.18 10.53
N PRO A 430 11.23 20.88 9.98
CA PRO A 430 12.41 21.72 10.18
C PRO A 430 12.40 22.99 9.31
N ASN A 431 11.58 23.06 8.27
CA ASN A 431 11.65 24.13 7.27
C ASN A 431 11.10 25.49 7.75
N HIS A 432 10.05 25.47 8.58
CA HIS A 432 9.32 26.67 8.96
C HIS A 432 8.72 26.53 10.36
N MET A 433 8.27 27.64 10.93
CA MET A 433 7.52 27.69 12.19
C MET A 433 6.14 28.31 11.97
N GLY A 434 5.20 28.15 12.90
CA GLY A 434 3.95 28.92 12.88
C GLY A 434 4.22 30.43 13.00
N ILE A 435 3.38 31.26 12.37
CA ILE A 435 3.59 32.73 12.34
C ILE A 435 3.59 33.39 13.71
N ASP A 436 2.95 32.76 14.70
CA ASP A 436 2.88 33.18 16.11
C ASP A 436 3.80 32.35 17.03
N SER A 437 4.77 31.62 16.46
CA SER A 437 5.77 30.90 17.25
C SER A 437 6.67 31.84 18.04
N GLU A 438 7.19 31.35 19.17
CA GLU A 438 8.14 32.11 19.99
C GLU A 438 9.40 32.48 19.18
N TRP A 439 9.81 31.64 18.23
CA TRP A 439 10.95 31.93 17.37
C TRP A 439 10.70 33.17 16.50
N VAL A 440 9.51 33.32 15.91
CA VAL A 440 9.16 34.50 15.10
C VAL A 440 9.14 35.77 15.97
N ILE A 441 8.62 35.68 17.19
CA ILE A 441 8.46 36.82 18.08
C ILE A 441 9.80 37.26 18.69
N GLU A 442 10.65 36.31 19.08
CA GLU A 442 11.90 36.60 19.81
C GLU A 442 13.10 36.73 18.88
N HIS A 443 13.09 36.02 17.76
CA HIS A 443 14.16 35.98 16.76
C HIS A 443 13.63 36.23 15.34
N PRO A 444 12.98 37.38 15.07
CA PRO A 444 12.45 37.69 13.73
C PRO A 444 13.55 37.77 12.66
N ASP A 445 14.83 37.85 13.05
CA ASP A 445 15.98 37.79 12.15
C ASP A 445 16.34 36.37 11.71
N TRP A 446 15.83 35.31 12.34
CA TRP A 446 16.03 33.93 11.88
C TRP A 446 15.20 33.56 10.64
N PHE A 447 14.28 34.44 10.24
CA PHE A 447 13.33 34.20 9.16
C PHE A 447 13.66 35.05 7.92
N ILE A 448 13.35 34.50 6.75
CA ILE A 448 13.49 35.23 5.49
C ILE A 448 12.51 36.40 5.50
N SER A 449 13.04 37.61 5.41
CA SER A 449 12.24 38.82 5.56
C SER A 449 12.79 40.01 4.78
N ARG A 450 11.94 41.02 4.61
CA ARG A 450 12.26 42.33 4.02
C ARG A 450 11.77 43.46 4.92
N TRP A 451 12.39 44.62 4.80
CA TRP A 451 11.96 45.85 5.48
C TRP A 451 10.79 46.54 4.80
N ASN A 452 10.59 46.29 3.51
CA ASN A 452 9.51 46.83 2.69
C ASN A 452 8.63 45.70 2.16
N SER A 453 7.37 46.01 1.86
CA SER A 453 6.43 45.04 1.29
C SER A 453 7.00 44.42 -0.01
N PRO A 454 6.91 43.09 -0.21
CA PRO A 454 7.39 42.45 -1.43
C PRO A 454 6.75 43.02 -2.69
N PHE A 455 5.45 43.33 -2.61
CA PHE A 455 4.69 43.96 -3.68
C PHE A 455 3.99 45.22 -3.15
N PRO A 456 3.92 46.31 -3.94
CA PRO A 456 3.23 47.54 -3.54
C PRO A 456 1.71 47.39 -3.46
N SER A 457 1.14 46.42 -4.19
CA SER A 457 -0.29 46.09 -4.19
C SER A 457 -0.73 45.39 -2.91
N TYR A 458 0.20 44.84 -2.13
CA TYR A 458 -0.13 44.09 -0.92
C TYR A 458 -0.74 45.02 0.13
N SER A 459 -1.87 44.58 0.67
CA SER A 459 -2.57 45.28 1.73
C SER A 459 -2.71 44.37 2.95
N PHE A 460 -2.60 44.97 4.12
CA PHE A 460 -2.60 44.27 5.42
C PHE A 460 -3.66 44.90 6.32
N SER A 461 -4.88 44.99 5.81
CA SER A 461 -6.02 45.62 6.51
C SER A 461 -6.76 44.63 7.41
N GLY A 462 -6.55 43.32 7.22
CA GLY A 462 -7.12 42.24 8.01
C GLY A 462 -6.87 42.30 9.54
N PRO A 463 -7.51 41.38 10.29
CA PRO A 463 -7.40 41.33 11.75
C PRO A 463 -5.97 41.02 12.20
N ASP A 464 -5.61 41.47 13.40
CA ASP A 464 -4.39 41.03 14.07
C ASP A 464 -4.54 39.58 14.53
N LEU A 465 -3.60 38.74 14.12
CA LEU A 465 -3.58 37.31 14.40
C LEU A 465 -2.64 36.95 15.56
N SER A 466 -1.89 37.92 16.09
CA SER A 466 -0.95 37.68 17.19
C SER A 466 -1.70 37.39 18.50
N PRO A 467 -1.38 36.27 19.18
CA PRO A 467 -1.80 36.05 20.57
C PRO A 467 -0.93 36.81 21.58
N ASP A 468 0.21 37.37 21.15
CA ASP A 468 1.19 38.06 22.00
C ASP A 468 1.09 39.58 21.86
N SER A 469 0.82 40.27 22.97
CA SER A 469 0.72 41.73 23.04
C SER A 469 1.98 42.53 22.66
N ARG A 470 3.14 41.87 22.50
CA ARG A 470 4.41 42.50 22.08
C ARG A 470 4.45 42.80 20.58
N VAL A 471 3.70 42.05 19.77
CA VAL A 471 3.74 42.13 18.31
C VAL A 471 2.35 42.11 17.69
N GLU A 472 2.23 42.73 16.52
CA GLU A 472 1.07 42.62 15.63
C GLU A 472 1.45 41.76 14.42
N ILE A 473 0.61 40.78 14.08
CA ILE A 473 0.77 39.89 12.93
C ILE A 473 -0.42 40.06 12.00
N LYS A 474 -0.16 40.50 10.77
CA LYS A 474 -1.19 40.64 9.74
C LYS A 474 -0.79 39.93 8.46
N ILE A 475 -1.66 39.04 7.97
CA ILE A 475 -1.51 38.43 6.65
C ILE A 475 -2.02 39.37 5.56
N GLU A 476 -1.56 39.12 4.34
CA GLU A 476 -1.96 39.87 3.15
C GLU A 476 -3.44 39.62 2.82
N ASP A 477 -4.17 40.65 2.37
CA ASP A 477 -5.63 40.61 2.25
C ASP A 477 -6.14 39.70 1.11
N HIS A 478 -5.42 39.60 -0.02
CA HIS A 478 -5.75 38.69 -1.13
C HIS A 478 -5.53 37.22 -0.78
N TYR A 479 -4.97 36.91 0.40
CA TYR A 479 -4.99 35.57 0.94
C TYR A 479 -6.41 35.01 1.10
N TYR A 480 -7.34 35.83 1.59
CA TYR A 480 -8.68 35.35 1.96
C TYR A 480 -9.50 34.95 0.74
N ASP A 481 -9.30 35.63 -0.40
CA ASP A 481 -9.98 35.39 -1.66
C ASP A 481 -9.13 34.63 -2.71
N GLN A 482 -7.86 34.35 -2.39
CA GLN A 482 -6.89 33.62 -3.23
C GLN A 482 -6.63 34.28 -4.59
N SER A 483 -6.73 35.61 -4.65
CA SER A 483 -6.50 36.37 -5.89
C SER A 483 -5.04 36.77 -6.13
N ASP A 484 -4.12 36.47 -5.21
CA ASP A 484 -2.67 36.65 -5.34
C ASP A 484 -1.93 35.51 -4.60
N ALA A 485 -0.63 35.35 -4.86
CA ALA A 485 0.25 34.39 -4.19
C ALA A 485 0.42 34.65 -2.68
N ALA A 486 0.19 35.89 -2.23
CA ALA A 486 0.24 36.32 -0.82
C ALA A 486 1.48 35.79 -0.07
N VAL A 487 2.68 36.06 -0.60
CA VAL A 487 3.92 35.34 -0.21
C VAL A 487 4.51 35.72 1.16
N ALA A 488 4.00 36.77 1.82
CA ALA A 488 4.54 37.27 3.07
C ALA A 488 3.46 37.89 3.98
N PHE A 489 3.72 37.88 5.29
CA PHE A 489 2.93 38.57 6.30
C PHE A 489 3.71 39.72 6.93
N ARG A 490 2.98 40.71 7.47
CA ARG A 490 3.55 41.83 8.19
C ARG A 490 3.67 41.50 9.68
N LEU A 491 4.88 41.62 10.21
CA LEU A 491 5.20 41.57 11.63
C LEU A 491 5.59 42.97 12.11
N ARG A 492 4.88 43.52 13.10
CA ARG A 492 5.21 44.81 13.71
C ARG A 492 5.43 44.67 15.21
N HIS A 493 6.59 45.08 15.70
CA HIS A 493 6.87 45.13 17.13
C HIS A 493 6.32 46.42 17.74
N HIS A 494 5.54 46.30 18.83
CA HIS A 494 4.95 47.47 19.48
C HIS A 494 5.96 48.31 20.27
N ARG A 495 7.06 47.70 20.73
CA ARG A 495 8.07 48.38 21.57
C ARG A 495 8.81 49.48 20.82
N ASP A 496 9.21 49.24 19.57
CA ASP A 496 10.04 50.14 18.77
C ASP A 496 9.38 50.55 17.44
N GLY A 497 8.19 50.01 17.13
CA GLY A 497 7.48 50.27 15.88
C GLY A 497 8.10 49.59 14.66
N THR A 498 9.13 48.75 14.84
CA THR A 498 9.80 48.10 13.72
C THR A 498 8.84 47.18 12.99
N THR A 499 8.85 47.29 11.66
CA THR A 499 7.98 46.50 10.78
C THR A 499 8.84 45.70 9.83
N ARG A 500 8.54 44.41 9.72
CA ARG A 500 9.15 43.48 8.76
C ARG A 500 8.07 42.74 8.00
N TYR A 501 8.40 42.35 6.78
CA TYR A 501 7.58 41.50 5.94
C TYR A 501 8.28 40.14 5.85
N VAL A 502 7.73 39.16 6.56
CA VAL A 502 8.32 37.82 6.72
C VAL A 502 7.66 36.88 5.71
N TYR A 503 8.46 36.11 4.99
CA TYR A 503 7.96 35.18 3.97
C TYR A 503 7.32 33.95 4.62
N HIS A 504 6.24 33.49 4.00
CA HIS A 504 5.60 32.23 4.36
C HIS A 504 6.43 31.04 3.87
N GLY A 505 6.30 29.89 4.53
CA GLY A 505 6.92 28.65 4.06
C GLY A 505 6.40 28.27 2.67
N ASN A 506 7.28 27.81 1.78
CA ASN A 506 6.91 27.48 0.40
C ASN A 506 7.87 26.42 -0.17
N ASP A 507 7.35 25.52 -0.98
CA ASP A 507 8.07 24.45 -1.69
C ASP A 507 8.35 24.76 -3.17
N GLY A 508 7.94 25.93 -3.65
CA GLY A 508 8.01 26.35 -5.06
C GLY A 508 6.74 26.00 -5.85
N THR A 509 5.71 25.47 -5.21
CA THR A 509 4.38 25.29 -5.82
C THR A 509 3.54 26.57 -5.68
N SER A 510 2.46 26.64 -6.45
CA SER A 510 1.67 27.84 -6.77
C SER A 510 1.29 28.77 -5.60
N PHE A 511 1.18 28.30 -4.35
CA PHE A 511 0.80 29.13 -3.19
C PHE A 511 1.66 28.80 -1.96
N ALA A 512 1.99 29.83 -1.18
CA ALA A 512 2.72 29.65 0.06
C ALA A 512 1.83 29.07 1.19
N TRP A 513 2.46 28.43 2.18
CA TRP A 513 1.82 27.96 3.41
C TRP A 513 1.61 29.13 4.37
N ASN A 514 0.52 29.87 4.15
CA ASN A 514 0.30 31.21 4.69
C ASN A 514 0.04 31.29 6.22
N ASP A 515 0.04 30.16 6.92
CA ASP A 515 0.04 30.08 8.38
C ASP A 515 1.42 29.74 8.97
N THR A 516 2.48 29.83 8.17
CA THR A 516 3.86 29.50 8.55
C THR A 516 4.83 30.64 8.20
N ALA A 517 6.01 30.64 8.83
CA ALA A 517 7.10 31.59 8.62
C ALA A 517 8.38 30.83 8.24
N GLN A 518 8.98 31.18 7.10
CA GLN A 518 10.13 30.48 6.53
C GLN A 518 11.45 30.81 7.25
N LEU A 519 12.17 29.78 7.69
CA LEU A 519 13.50 29.94 8.29
C LEU A 519 14.57 30.24 7.23
N ASP A 520 15.53 31.09 7.60
CA ASP A 520 16.66 31.48 6.76
C ASP A 520 17.85 30.53 6.93
N TYR A 521 17.87 29.49 6.10
CA TYR A 521 18.93 28.47 6.08
C TYR A 521 20.28 28.97 5.56
N SER A 522 20.38 30.22 5.07
CA SER A 522 21.70 30.80 4.74
C SER A 522 22.52 31.10 5.99
N LYS A 523 21.88 31.24 7.16
CA LYS A 523 22.50 31.56 8.44
C LYS A 523 22.93 30.32 9.20
N HIS A 524 24.19 30.30 9.65
CA HIS A 524 24.75 29.18 10.39
C HIS A 524 24.06 28.95 11.73
N GLU A 525 23.78 30.02 12.48
CA GLU A 525 23.12 29.98 13.78
C GLU A 525 21.70 29.39 13.70
N VAL A 526 20.96 29.65 12.60
CA VAL A 526 19.64 29.07 12.36
C VAL A 526 19.76 27.57 12.12
N ARG A 527 20.70 27.14 11.25
CA ARG A 527 20.94 25.72 10.97
C ARG A 527 21.30 24.95 12.25
N GLU A 528 22.20 25.50 13.07
CA GLU A 528 22.59 24.87 14.34
C GLU A 528 21.39 24.77 15.32
N GLN A 529 20.58 25.82 15.44
CA GLN A 529 19.40 25.78 16.31
C GLN A 529 18.38 24.73 15.86
N VAL A 530 18.16 24.59 14.54
CA VAL A 530 17.30 23.53 14.00
C VAL A 530 17.91 22.16 14.27
N ILE A 531 19.22 21.95 14.08
CA ILE A 531 19.91 20.70 14.42
C ILE A 531 19.71 20.35 15.90
N GLN A 532 19.90 21.31 16.82
CA GLN A 532 19.67 21.07 18.24
C GLN A 532 18.23 20.68 18.56
N THR A 533 17.27 21.26 17.84
CA THR A 533 15.85 20.91 17.96
C THR A 533 15.59 19.49 17.44
N ILE A 534 16.20 19.10 16.31
CA ILE A 534 16.13 17.74 15.79
C ILE A 534 16.73 16.74 16.80
N LEU A 535 17.89 17.06 17.39
CA LEU A 535 18.52 16.22 18.41
C LEU A 535 17.67 16.14 19.69
N HIS A 536 16.98 17.21 20.07
CA HIS A 536 16.02 17.19 21.16
C HIS A 536 14.87 16.22 20.87
N VAL A 537 14.27 16.27 19.68
CA VAL A 537 13.21 15.34 19.24
C VAL A 537 13.73 13.91 19.17
N ALA A 538 14.94 13.68 18.65
CA ALA A 538 15.58 12.36 18.57
C ALA A 538 15.78 11.69 19.92
N ARG A 539 16.07 12.47 20.97
CA ARG A 539 16.18 11.95 22.34
C ARG A 539 14.84 11.48 22.91
N GLN A 540 13.72 11.93 22.35
CA GLN A 540 12.39 11.51 22.74
C GLN A 540 11.91 10.36 21.84
N PHE A 541 12.02 10.51 20.51
CA PHE A 541 11.48 9.58 19.54
C PHE A 541 12.57 8.80 18.81
N PRO A 542 12.60 7.46 18.89
CA PRO A 542 13.57 6.64 18.16
C PRO A 542 13.32 6.63 16.64
N ILE A 543 12.16 7.11 16.17
CA ILE A 543 11.82 7.21 14.75
C ILE A 543 11.35 8.65 14.49
N ILE A 544 11.97 9.32 13.53
CA ILE A 544 11.60 10.69 13.12
C ILE A 544 11.28 10.70 11.64
N ARG A 545 10.13 11.26 11.28
CA ARG A 545 9.76 11.57 9.91
C ARG A 545 9.91 13.07 9.68
N PHE A 546 10.74 13.44 8.72
CA PHE A 546 10.95 14.84 8.32
C PHE A 546 9.97 15.20 7.21
N ASP A 547 9.18 16.24 7.46
CA ASP A 547 8.24 16.82 6.50
C ASP A 547 8.99 17.64 5.43
N ALA A 548 8.55 17.52 4.18
CA ALA A 548 9.05 18.23 3.01
C ALA A 548 10.59 18.30 2.96
N ALA A 549 11.29 17.20 3.27
CA ALA A 549 12.73 17.20 3.49
C ALA A 549 13.52 17.69 2.26
N MET A 550 12.97 17.49 1.06
CA MET A 550 13.57 17.95 -0.19
C MET A 550 13.82 19.46 -0.22
N VAL A 551 12.98 20.30 0.39
CA VAL A 551 13.12 21.78 0.33
C VAL A 551 14.37 22.28 1.04
N LEU A 552 14.93 21.48 1.95
CA LEU A 552 16.12 21.80 2.75
C LEU A 552 17.43 21.21 2.20
N ALA A 553 17.38 20.47 1.09
CA ALA A 553 18.59 20.15 0.35
C ALA A 553 19.22 21.47 -0.15
N LYS A 554 20.54 21.64 -0.02
CA LYS A 554 21.23 22.90 -0.32
C LYS A 554 20.85 23.48 -1.69
N ARG A 555 20.74 22.63 -2.71
CA ARG A 555 20.32 23.02 -4.07
C ARG A 555 18.94 23.67 -4.12
N HIS A 556 18.00 23.20 -3.29
CA HIS A 556 16.63 23.71 -3.28
C HIS A 556 16.50 24.95 -2.41
N VAL A 557 17.25 25.02 -1.31
CA VAL A 557 17.40 26.28 -0.56
C VAL A 557 17.88 27.39 -1.50
N GLN A 558 18.87 27.11 -2.34
CA GLN A 558 19.33 28.03 -3.39
C GLN A 558 18.21 28.35 -4.40
N ARG A 559 17.68 27.34 -5.08
CA ARG A 559 16.65 27.51 -6.12
C ARG A 559 15.45 28.32 -5.66
N LEU A 560 14.94 28.04 -4.45
CA LEU A 560 13.72 28.64 -3.92
C LEU A 560 13.96 30.04 -3.35
N TRP A 561 15.01 30.21 -2.53
CA TRP A 561 15.16 31.42 -1.70
C TRP A 561 16.26 32.37 -2.17
N PHE A 562 17.26 31.86 -2.90
CA PHE A 562 18.44 32.57 -3.39
C PHE A 562 18.79 32.16 -4.83
N PRO A 563 17.87 32.41 -5.80
CA PRO A 563 17.99 31.87 -7.16
C PRO A 563 19.28 32.32 -7.86
N LEU A 564 19.69 31.60 -8.91
CA LEU A 564 20.83 32.02 -9.73
C LEU A 564 20.44 33.25 -10.58
N GLN A 565 21.38 34.16 -10.76
CA GLN A 565 21.17 35.35 -11.57
C GLN A 565 20.86 34.98 -13.03
N GLY A 566 19.75 35.47 -13.58
CA GLY A 566 19.33 35.26 -14.96
C GLY A 566 18.48 34.01 -15.19
N THR A 567 18.12 33.29 -14.13
CA THR A 567 17.38 32.03 -14.21
C THR A 567 15.91 32.15 -13.80
N GLY A 568 15.51 33.26 -13.19
CA GLY A 568 14.23 33.48 -12.52
C GLY A 568 14.15 32.80 -11.15
N GLY A 569 13.23 33.28 -10.29
CA GLY A 569 12.93 32.66 -9.00
C GLY A 569 11.65 31.83 -9.02
N SER A 570 11.63 30.71 -8.28
CA SER A 570 10.40 29.93 -8.06
C SER A 570 9.44 30.61 -7.09
N ILE A 571 9.97 31.45 -6.20
CA ILE A 571 9.19 32.20 -5.21
C ILE A 571 9.13 33.66 -5.67
N PRO A 572 7.94 34.21 -5.94
CA PRO A 572 7.80 35.60 -6.38
C PRO A 572 8.50 36.57 -5.42
N SER A 573 9.15 37.60 -5.97
CA SER A 573 9.96 38.64 -5.30
C SER A 573 11.34 38.20 -4.75
N ARG A 574 11.79 36.98 -5.03
CA ARG A 574 13.09 36.46 -4.55
C ARG A 574 14.25 36.65 -5.54
N ALA A 575 13.99 36.98 -6.79
CA ALA A 575 15.00 37.31 -7.80
C ALA A 575 15.93 38.45 -7.35
N GLU A 576 15.44 39.41 -6.58
CA GLU A 576 16.26 40.49 -6.00
C GLU A 576 17.31 40.00 -5.00
N SER A 577 17.13 38.79 -4.46
CA SER A 577 18.07 38.11 -3.57
C SER A 577 18.91 37.05 -4.32
N ALA A 578 18.98 37.13 -5.65
CA ALA A 578 19.73 36.17 -6.45
C ALA A 578 21.24 36.20 -6.15
N LEU A 579 21.82 35.03 -5.93
CA LEU A 579 23.23 34.86 -5.59
C LEU A 579 23.94 34.04 -6.68
N SER A 580 25.23 34.30 -6.88
CA SER A 580 26.06 33.38 -7.65
C SER A 580 26.28 32.09 -6.86
N GLN A 581 26.59 30.99 -7.57
CA GLN A 581 26.90 29.71 -6.93
C GLN A 581 27.97 29.85 -5.84
N GLN A 582 29.08 30.53 -6.15
CA GLN A 582 30.17 30.75 -5.21
C GLN A 582 29.75 31.56 -3.97
N ALA A 583 28.89 32.58 -4.14
CA ALA A 583 28.42 33.39 -3.03
C ALA A 583 27.48 32.60 -2.13
N PHE A 584 26.59 31.79 -2.71
CA PHE A 584 25.70 30.91 -1.95
C PHE A 584 26.48 29.80 -1.23
N ASP A 585 27.44 29.17 -1.90
CA ASP A 585 28.32 28.16 -1.31
C ASP A 585 29.12 28.70 -0.12
N ALA A 586 29.47 30.00 -0.12
CA ALA A 586 30.12 30.64 1.02
C ALA A 586 29.17 30.80 2.23
N LEU A 587 27.87 30.99 2.01
CA LEU A 587 26.85 31.09 3.07
C LEU A 587 26.45 29.70 3.61
N MET A 588 26.35 28.72 2.72
CA MET A 588 25.97 27.35 3.02
C MET A 588 27.02 26.37 2.47
N PRO A 589 28.18 26.22 3.14
CA PRO A 589 29.29 25.42 2.63
C PRO A 589 29.00 23.91 2.62
N HIS A 590 28.18 23.44 3.55
CA HIS A 590 27.86 22.02 3.74
C HIS A 590 26.38 21.71 3.48
N GLU A 591 26.10 20.44 3.20
CA GLU A 591 24.73 19.94 3.09
C GLU A 591 24.11 19.81 4.49
N PHE A 592 23.03 20.55 4.74
CA PHE A 592 22.34 20.54 6.03
C PHE A 592 21.97 19.13 6.50
N TRP A 593 21.40 18.32 5.61
CA TRP A 593 20.98 16.96 5.95
C TRP A 593 22.17 16.04 6.25
N ARG A 594 23.31 16.24 5.59
CA ARG A 594 24.53 15.48 5.88
C ARG A 594 25.00 15.77 7.30
N GLU A 595 25.02 17.06 7.68
CA GLU A 595 25.34 17.49 9.04
C GLU A 595 24.36 16.89 10.07
N VAL A 596 23.05 16.94 9.80
CA VAL A 596 22.02 16.34 10.68
C VAL A 596 22.29 14.85 10.91
N VAL A 597 22.53 14.09 9.85
CA VAL A 597 22.76 12.64 9.96
C VAL A 597 24.03 12.34 10.75
N ASP A 598 25.12 13.06 10.49
CA ASP A 598 26.39 12.84 11.18
C ASP A 598 26.28 13.18 12.67
N ARG A 599 25.58 14.27 13.00
CA ARG A 599 25.31 14.69 14.39
C ARG A 599 24.39 13.71 15.11
N VAL A 600 23.33 13.23 14.45
CA VAL A 600 22.44 12.19 15.03
C VAL A 600 23.21 10.90 15.28
N ALA A 601 24.05 10.45 14.33
CA ALA A 601 24.87 9.26 14.51
C ALA A 601 25.86 9.38 15.67
N ALA A 602 26.42 10.58 15.90
CA ALA A 602 27.37 10.84 16.98
C ALA A 602 26.71 11.05 18.34
N GLU A 603 25.60 11.79 18.41
CA GLU A 603 25.02 12.26 19.67
C GLU A 603 23.79 11.47 20.15
N VAL A 604 22.99 10.93 19.22
CA VAL A 604 21.77 10.17 19.53
C VAL A 604 21.72 8.91 18.64
N PRO A 605 22.72 8.03 18.75
CA PRO A 605 22.83 6.85 17.90
C PRO A 605 21.63 5.93 18.09
N GLY A 606 21.25 5.25 17.01
CA GLY A 606 20.07 4.37 17.01
C GLY A 606 18.76 5.10 16.75
N THR A 607 18.78 6.34 16.27
CA THR A 607 17.59 7.06 15.77
C THR A 607 17.35 6.75 14.29
N LEU A 608 16.16 6.31 13.93
CA LEU A 608 15.75 6.05 12.54
C LEU A 608 15.21 7.33 11.90
N LEU A 609 15.82 7.78 10.81
CA LEU A 609 15.46 9.01 10.10
C LEU A 609 14.76 8.71 8.78
N LEU A 610 13.53 9.18 8.62
CA LEU A 610 12.71 9.05 7.41
C LEU A 610 12.60 10.41 6.74
N ALA A 611 13.02 10.53 5.49
CA ALA A 611 12.85 11.73 4.70
C ALA A 611 11.59 11.60 3.84
N GLU A 612 10.63 12.50 4.00
CA GLU A 612 9.65 12.75 2.96
C GLU A 612 10.31 13.63 1.90
N ALA A 613 10.95 13.00 0.92
CA ALA A 613 11.54 13.68 -0.22
C ALA A 613 10.94 13.12 -1.51
N PHE A 614 10.63 14.03 -2.42
CA PHE A 614 10.18 13.74 -3.78
C PHE A 614 11.14 14.39 -4.78
N TRP A 615 10.77 14.39 -6.06
CA TRP A 615 11.52 15.01 -7.17
C TRP A 615 12.80 14.26 -7.57
N LEU A 616 12.74 12.92 -7.59
CA LEU A 616 13.83 12.05 -8.05
C LEU A 616 15.11 12.27 -7.25
N LEU A 617 14.98 12.46 -5.93
CA LEU A 617 16.11 12.64 -5.01
C LEU A 617 16.28 11.47 -4.05
N GLU A 618 15.55 10.38 -4.23
CA GLU A 618 15.50 9.29 -3.27
C GLU A 618 16.89 8.69 -3.07
N ALA A 619 17.60 8.38 -4.16
CA ALA A 619 18.98 7.91 -4.13
C ALA A 619 19.91 8.92 -3.47
N TYR A 620 19.81 10.21 -3.82
CA TYR A 620 20.63 11.27 -3.22
C TYR A 620 20.44 11.38 -1.70
N PHE A 621 19.20 11.32 -1.21
CA PHE A 621 18.90 11.39 0.22
C PHE A 621 19.49 10.23 1.02
N VAL A 622 19.43 9.01 0.49
CA VAL A 622 19.82 7.81 1.23
C VAL A 622 21.29 7.46 1.02
N ARG A 623 21.79 7.59 -0.21
CA ARG A 623 23.17 7.28 -0.59
C ARG A 623 24.13 8.39 -0.20
N THR A 624 23.83 9.65 -0.54
CA THR A 624 24.77 10.77 -0.33
C THR A 624 24.54 11.46 1.02
N LEU A 625 23.30 11.87 1.29
CA LEU A 625 22.96 12.57 2.54
C LEU A 625 22.86 11.62 3.75
N GLY A 626 22.76 10.31 3.51
CA GLY A 626 22.79 9.29 4.56
C GLY A 626 21.48 9.12 5.32
N MET A 627 20.35 9.60 4.81
CA MET A 627 19.06 9.31 5.45
C MET A 627 18.82 7.80 5.49
N HIS A 628 18.29 7.33 6.62
CA HIS A 628 18.07 5.90 6.79
C HIS A 628 16.98 5.40 5.85
N ARG A 629 15.92 6.20 5.65
CA ARG A 629 14.80 5.88 4.79
C ARG A 629 14.31 7.11 4.02
N VAL A 630 13.72 6.90 2.85
CA VAL A 630 13.12 7.95 2.00
C VAL A 630 11.81 7.47 1.39
N TYR A 631 10.84 8.36 1.22
CA TYR A 631 9.54 8.01 0.65
C TYR A 631 9.65 7.54 -0.80
N ASN A 632 8.84 6.56 -1.17
CA ASN A 632 8.72 6.05 -2.53
C ASN A 632 7.25 6.15 -2.99
N SER A 633 6.87 7.32 -3.54
CA SER A 633 5.51 7.53 -4.06
C SER A 633 5.25 6.77 -5.37
N ALA A 634 6.30 6.34 -6.08
CA ALA A 634 6.17 5.53 -7.30
C ALA A 634 5.49 4.18 -6.99
N PHE A 635 5.76 3.58 -5.83
CA PHE A 635 5.06 2.36 -5.38
C PHE A 635 3.54 2.54 -5.41
N MET A 636 3.03 3.59 -4.77
CA MET A 636 1.60 3.84 -4.68
C MET A 636 0.99 4.19 -6.05
N ASN A 637 1.54 5.21 -6.71
CA ASN A 637 0.95 5.78 -7.92
C ASN A 637 0.96 4.77 -9.08
N MET A 638 2.11 4.15 -9.35
CA MET A 638 2.23 3.25 -10.51
C MET A 638 1.47 1.94 -10.31
N LEU A 639 1.41 1.39 -9.09
CA LEU A 639 0.62 0.18 -8.83
C LEU A 639 -0.90 0.46 -8.84
N ARG A 640 -1.32 1.64 -8.38
CA ARG A 640 -2.73 2.08 -8.47
C ARG A 640 -3.18 2.16 -9.92
N ASP A 641 -2.39 2.86 -10.74
CA ASP A 641 -2.71 3.18 -12.13
C ASP A 641 -2.33 2.05 -13.11
N GLU A 642 -1.83 0.91 -12.59
CA GLU A 642 -1.38 -0.26 -13.36
C GLU A 642 -0.28 0.07 -14.38
N GLU A 643 0.54 1.08 -14.08
CA GLU A 643 1.76 1.42 -14.82
C GLU A 643 2.91 0.44 -14.47
N ASN A 644 2.60 -0.85 -14.52
CA ASN A 644 3.45 -1.92 -14.00
C ASN A 644 4.83 -1.96 -14.67
N ALA A 645 4.88 -1.74 -15.99
CA ALA A 645 6.12 -1.65 -16.74
C ALA A 645 7.02 -0.51 -16.26
N LYS A 646 6.45 0.65 -15.93
CA LYS A 646 7.22 1.79 -15.38
C LYS A 646 7.78 1.44 -14.00
N TYR A 647 6.95 0.84 -13.14
CA TYR A 647 7.39 0.47 -11.79
C TYR A 647 8.45 -0.65 -11.80
N ARG A 648 8.29 -1.68 -12.64
CA ARG A 648 9.32 -2.71 -12.84
C ARG A 648 10.61 -2.12 -13.38
N SER A 649 10.54 -1.20 -14.35
CA SER A 649 11.72 -0.49 -14.86
C SER A 649 12.41 0.30 -13.75
N TYR A 650 11.65 1.00 -12.90
CA TYR A 650 12.18 1.71 -11.74
C TYR A 650 12.91 0.79 -10.76
N LEU A 651 12.34 -0.38 -10.44
CA LEU A 651 13.00 -1.37 -9.59
C LEU A 651 14.27 -1.93 -10.24
N LYS A 652 14.23 -2.30 -11.53
CA LYS A 652 15.39 -2.79 -12.29
C LYS A 652 16.54 -1.78 -12.29
N LYS A 653 16.24 -0.52 -12.62
CA LYS A 653 17.24 0.56 -12.61
C LYS A 653 17.82 0.80 -11.22
N THR A 654 16.98 0.71 -10.17
CA THR A 654 17.46 0.82 -8.78
C THR A 654 18.47 -0.28 -8.45
N ILE A 655 18.18 -1.55 -8.78
CA ILE A 655 19.10 -2.68 -8.50
C ILE A 655 20.32 -2.74 -9.42
N GLU A 656 20.22 -2.20 -10.64
CA GLU A 656 21.35 -2.00 -11.56
C GLU A 656 22.27 -0.87 -11.12
N PHE A 657 21.75 0.14 -10.42
CA PHE A 657 22.55 1.23 -9.85
C PHE A 657 23.16 0.82 -8.50
N ASP A 658 22.31 0.58 -7.50
CA ASP A 658 22.72 0.09 -6.18
C ASP A 658 21.55 -0.61 -5.47
N THR A 659 21.69 -1.92 -5.27
CA THR A 659 20.69 -2.76 -4.59
C THR A 659 20.38 -2.32 -3.15
N ASP A 660 21.31 -1.66 -2.45
CA ASP A 660 21.09 -1.18 -1.08
C ASP A 660 20.13 0.01 -1.02
N VAL A 661 19.81 0.67 -2.14
CA VAL A 661 18.77 1.72 -2.17
C VAL A 661 17.38 1.13 -1.92
N LEU A 662 17.10 -0.11 -2.38
CA LEU A 662 15.79 -0.74 -2.19
C LEU A 662 15.37 -0.82 -0.72
N LYS A 663 16.28 -1.23 0.18
CA LYS A 663 15.99 -1.33 1.61
C LYS A 663 15.83 0.03 2.31
N ARG A 664 16.05 1.13 1.58
CA ARG A 664 15.91 2.50 2.07
C ARG A 664 14.54 3.10 1.74
N TYR A 665 13.75 2.48 0.87
CA TYR A 665 12.43 3.02 0.53
C TYR A 665 11.42 2.86 1.67
N VAL A 666 10.62 3.89 1.91
CA VAL A 666 9.34 3.81 2.62
C VAL A 666 8.27 3.62 1.56
N ASN A 667 7.75 2.39 1.45
CA ASN A 667 6.64 2.09 0.57
C ASN A 667 5.33 2.27 1.35
N PHE A 668 4.29 2.75 0.68
CA PHE A 668 2.97 2.93 1.27
C PHE A 668 1.87 2.84 0.21
N MET A 669 0.67 2.44 0.62
CA MET A 669 -0.54 2.49 -0.24
C MET A 669 -1.34 3.77 -0.02
N SER A 670 -1.12 4.44 1.11
CA SER A 670 -1.69 5.74 1.42
C SER A 670 -0.82 6.43 2.47
N ASN A 671 -0.81 7.75 2.44
CA ASN A 671 -0.23 8.60 3.48
C ASN A 671 -1.30 9.65 3.88
N PRO A 672 -1.03 10.54 4.85
CA PRO A 672 -2.02 11.53 5.29
C PRO A 672 -2.51 12.52 4.22
N ASP A 673 -1.68 12.81 3.22
CA ASP A 673 -1.97 13.80 2.18
C ASP A 673 -2.68 13.17 0.96
N GLU A 674 -2.48 11.86 0.77
CA GLU A 674 -3.01 11.07 -0.34
C GLU A 674 -4.41 10.51 -0.08
N ARG A 675 -5.06 10.03 -1.14
CA ARG A 675 -6.37 9.35 -1.03
C ARG A 675 -6.24 8.08 -0.18
N THR A 676 -7.33 7.66 0.46
CA THR A 676 -7.33 6.46 1.30
C THR A 676 -7.01 5.21 0.47
N ALA A 677 -6.38 4.20 1.08
CA ALA A 677 -6.00 2.99 0.34
C ALA A 677 -7.22 2.27 -0.26
N ILE A 678 -8.38 2.31 0.41
CA ILE A 678 -9.61 1.71 -0.09
C ILE A 678 -10.20 2.46 -1.29
N ASP A 679 -10.10 3.80 -1.33
CA ASP A 679 -10.51 4.60 -2.49
C ASP A 679 -9.61 4.32 -3.71
N GLN A 680 -8.31 4.09 -3.46
CA GLN A 680 -7.34 3.87 -4.52
C GLN A 680 -7.31 2.43 -5.06
N PHE A 681 -7.47 1.42 -4.20
CA PHE A 681 -7.24 0.00 -4.55
C PHE A 681 -8.47 -0.90 -4.33
N GLY A 682 -9.56 -0.38 -3.75
CA GLY A 682 -10.75 -1.16 -3.39
C GLY A 682 -10.52 -2.09 -2.19
N THR A 683 -11.35 -3.14 -2.09
CA THR A 683 -11.31 -4.14 -0.99
C THR A 683 -10.98 -5.56 -1.46
N GLY A 684 -10.77 -5.75 -2.77
CA GLY A 684 -10.56 -7.05 -3.40
C GLY A 684 -9.09 -7.45 -3.50
N ASP A 685 -8.80 -8.36 -4.43
CA ASP A 685 -7.47 -8.95 -4.57
C ASP A 685 -6.39 -7.97 -5.03
N LYS A 686 -6.77 -6.89 -5.74
CA LYS A 686 -5.82 -5.80 -6.07
C LYS A 686 -5.24 -5.17 -4.80
N TYR A 687 -6.09 -4.84 -3.82
CA TYR A 687 -5.66 -4.29 -2.54
C TYR A 687 -4.70 -5.25 -1.82
N PHE A 688 -5.05 -6.53 -1.69
CA PHE A 688 -4.23 -7.50 -0.95
C PHE A 688 -2.96 -7.89 -1.70
N GLY A 689 -2.96 -7.91 -3.03
CA GLY A 689 -1.77 -8.11 -3.84
C GLY A 689 -0.76 -6.97 -3.68
N VAL A 690 -1.21 -5.72 -3.74
CA VAL A 690 -0.35 -4.55 -3.48
C VAL A 690 0.09 -4.52 -2.00
N CYS A 691 -0.79 -4.88 -1.06
CA CYS A 691 -0.41 -4.96 0.36
C CYS A 691 0.60 -6.09 0.64
N THR A 692 0.55 -7.18 -0.13
CA THR A 692 1.55 -8.25 -0.10
C THR A 692 2.89 -7.76 -0.61
N LEU A 693 2.92 -7.00 -1.71
CA LEU A 693 4.15 -6.33 -2.17
C LEU A 693 4.70 -5.37 -1.12
N LEU A 694 3.83 -4.57 -0.49
CA LEU A 694 4.20 -3.64 0.58
C LEU A 694 4.88 -4.38 1.74
N ALA A 695 4.32 -5.50 2.17
CA ALA A 695 4.86 -6.30 3.27
C ALA A 695 6.16 -7.05 2.93
N THR A 696 6.38 -7.39 1.66
CA THR A 696 7.44 -8.36 1.27
C THR A 696 8.59 -7.78 0.45
N LEU A 697 8.46 -6.56 -0.10
CA LEU A 697 9.60 -5.86 -0.68
C LEU A 697 10.58 -5.38 0.41
N PRO A 698 11.89 -5.27 0.11
CA PRO A 698 12.84 -4.58 0.97
C PRO A 698 12.40 -3.13 1.24
N GLY A 699 12.72 -2.61 2.42
CA GLY A 699 12.37 -1.25 2.82
C GLY A 699 11.53 -1.16 4.09
N LEU A 700 10.82 -0.06 4.27
CA LEU A 700 9.93 0.16 5.41
C LEU A 700 8.47 0.21 4.90
N PRO A 701 7.62 -0.76 5.24
CA PRO A 701 6.19 -0.67 4.96
C PRO A 701 5.52 0.33 5.91
N MET A 702 4.79 1.28 5.32
CA MET A 702 3.97 2.24 6.07
C MET A 702 2.48 2.10 5.72
N PHE A 703 1.66 2.02 6.77
CA PHE A 703 0.20 1.96 6.70
C PHE A 703 -0.41 3.31 7.07
N GLY A 704 -1.37 3.78 6.27
CA GLY A 704 -2.12 5.00 6.53
C GLY A 704 -3.16 4.85 7.66
N HIS A 705 -3.64 5.98 8.17
CA HIS A 705 -4.70 5.98 9.18
C HIS A 705 -5.97 5.33 8.61
N GLY A 706 -6.49 4.31 9.30
CA GLY A 706 -7.74 3.64 8.90
C GLY A 706 -7.60 2.64 7.76
N GLN A 707 -6.38 2.42 7.23
CA GLN A 707 -6.14 1.53 6.09
C GLN A 707 -6.54 0.06 6.38
N ILE A 708 -6.28 -0.43 7.60
CA ILE A 708 -6.62 -1.80 8.01
C ILE A 708 -8.13 -1.91 8.28
N GLU A 709 -8.71 -0.87 8.90
CA GLU A 709 -10.14 -0.79 9.20
C GLU A 709 -11.00 -0.56 7.95
N GLY A 710 -10.42 -0.06 6.86
CA GLY A 710 -11.14 0.25 5.62
C GLY A 710 -11.89 1.58 5.66
N PHE A 711 -11.41 2.57 6.44
CA PHE A 711 -12.02 3.90 6.47
C PHE A 711 -11.82 4.64 5.15
N THR A 712 -12.86 5.34 4.72
CA THR A 712 -12.91 6.06 3.44
C THR A 712 -12.60 7.55 3.62
N GLU A 713 -12.82 8.12 4.80
CA GLU A 713 -12.53 9.53 5.07
C GLU A 713 -11.02 9.79 5.12
N ARG A 714 -10.56 10.75 4.32
CA ARG A 714 -9.19 11.28 4.39
C ARG A 714 -9.12 12.40 5.42
N TYR A 715 -8.20 12.29 6.38
CA TYR A 715 -8.00 13.30 7.42
C TYR A 715 -6.85 14.24 7.07
N GLY A 716 -7.16 15.49 6.77
CA GLY A 716 -6.17 16.56 6.67
C GLY A 716 -5.57 16.95 8.02
N MET A 717 -4.56 17.82 8.00
CA MET A 717 -3.77 18.22 9.17
C MET A 717 -4.57 19.04 10.22
N GLU A 718 -5.75 19.53 9.85
CA GLU A 718 -6.67 20.35 10.66
C GLU A 718 -7.81 19.58 11.34
N PHE A 719 -7.87 18.26 11.18
CA PHE A 719 -8.98 17.46 11.71
C PHE A 719 -8.79 17.16 13.21
N LYS A 720 -9.81 17.47 14.00
CA LYS A 720 -9.89 17.09 15.43
C LYS A 720 -10.69 15.82 15.68
N ARG A 721 -11.63 15.51 14.78
CA ARG A 721 -12.53 14.34 14.86
C ARG A 721 -12.88 13.90 13.44
N ALA A 722 -13.28 12.64 13.30
CA ALA A 722 -13.89 12.18 12.06
C ALA A 722 -15.21 12.94 11.81
N ARG A 723 -15.49 13.28 10.55
CA ARG A 723 -16.79 13.87 10.17
C ARG A 723 -17.76 12.79 9.74
N MET A 724 -17.25 11.69 9.21
CA MET A 724 -18.01 10.49 8.89
C MET A 724 -18.04 9.55 10.10
N ASP A 725 -19.20 8.93 10.34
CA ASP A 725 -19.33 7.88 11.36
C ASP A 725 -19.14 6.52 10.69
N GLU A 726 -17.87 6.13 10.54
CA GLU A 726 -17.47 4.89 9.88
C GLU A 726 -17.19 3.78 10.91
N TYR A 727 -17.56 2.55 10.56
CA TYR A 727 -17.27 1.34 11.34
C TYR A 727 -16.27 0.47 10.56
N PRO A 728 -15.37 -0.26 11.25
CA PRO A 728 -14.41 -1.14 10.58
C PRO A 728 -15.10 -2.17 9.68
N ASN A 729 -14.50 -2.43 8.53
CA ASN A 729 -14.90 -3.55 7.68
C ASN A 729 -14.32 -4.85 8.23
N ASP A 730 -15.12 -5.60 8.99
CA ASP A 730 -14.69 -6.84 9.66
C ASP A 730 -14.10 -7.88 8.70
N GLY A 731 -14.62 -7.98 7.48
CA GLY A 731 -14.09 -8.89 6.45
C GLY A 731 -12.69 -8.48 5.98
N LEU A 732 -12.47 -7.18 5.76
CA LEU A 732 -11.15 -6.64 5.39
C LEU A 732 -10.15 -6.80 6.54
N VAL A 733 -10.56 -6.49 7.78
CA VAL A 733 -9.72 -6.63 8.98
C VAL A 733 -9.33 -8.09 9.21
N ALA A 734 -10.29 -9.02 9.11
CA ALA A 734 -10.04 -10.45 9.26
C ALA A 734 -9.07 -10.97 8.20
N ARG A 735 -9.22 -10.53 6.95
CA ARG A 735 -8.32 -10.91 5.85
C ARG A 735 -6.91 -10.34 6.03
N HIS A 736 -6.77 -9.09 6.50
CA HIS A 736 -5.47 -8.54 6.92
C HIS A 736 -4.80 -9.39 8.00
N GLN A 737 -5.56 -9.77 9.03
CA GLN A 737 -5.04 -10.59 10.12
C GLN A 737 -4.60 -11.97 9.66
N HIS A 738 -5.31 -12.55 8.68
CA HIS A 738 -5.01 -13.87 8.14
C HIS A 738 -3.81 -13.86 7.17
N GLU A 739 -3.76 -12.89 6.25
CA GLU A 739 -2.84 -12.93 5.11
C GLU A 739 -1.63 -11.99 5.26
N ILE A 740 -1.82 -10.79 5.80
CA ILE A 740 -0.78 -9.74 5.82
C ILE A 740 -0.02 -9.72 7.16
N ALA A 741 -0.73 -9.81 8.29
CA ALA A 741 -0.10 -9.76 9.61
C ALA A 741 1.02 -10.81 9.81
N PRO A 742 0.91 -12.07 9.32
CA PRO A 742 2.01 -13.03 9.40
C PRO A 742 3.27 -12.56 8.66
N LEU A 743 3.12 -11.94 7.48
CA LEU A 743 4.24 -11.41 6.68
C LEU A 743 4.93 -10.25 7.40
N LEU A 744 4.14 -9.37 8.03
CA LEU A 744 4.66 -8.25 8.82
C LEU A 744 5.38 -8.73 10.08
N LYS A 745 4.90 -9.78 10.74
CA LYS A 745 5.57 -10.39 11.90
C LYS A 745 6.90 -11.05 11.52
N ASP A 746 7.02 -11.58 10.30
CA ASP A 746 8.26 -12.14 9.76
C ASP A 746 9.02 -11.12 8.88
N ARG A 747 8.91 -9.82 9.20
CA ARG A 747 9.51 -8.73 8.41
C ARG A 747 10.99 -8.96 8.07
N ARG A 748 11.72 -9.61 8.97
CA ARG A 748 13.15 -9.92 8.85
C ARG A 748 13.51 -10.74 7.61
N LEU A 749 12.62 -11.63 7.16
CA LEU A 749 12.82 -12.42 5.95
C LEU A 749 12.88 -11.55 4.68
N PHE A 750 12.23 -10.39 4.74
CA PHE A 750 11.96 -9.54 3.58
C PHE A 750 12.70 -8.19 3.62
N ALA A 751 13.27 -7.80 4.77
CA ALA A 751 13.68 -6.42 5.04
C ALA A 751 14.93 -5.98 4.29
N GLU A 752 15.89 -6.89 4.16
CA GLU A 752 17.21 -6.61 3.59
C GLU A 752 17.26 -6.84 2.08
N SER A 753 18.15 -6.11 1.40
CA SER A 753 18.42 -6.22 -0.03
C SER A 753 19.49 -7.27 -0.38
N THR A 754 20.27 -7.77 0.60
CA THR A 754 21.47 -8.59 0.34
C THR A 754 21.19 -9.88 -0.45
N ASN A 755 20.09 -10.57 -0.13
CA ASN A 755 19.67 -11.79 -0.83
C ASN A 755 18.46 -11.56 -1.75
N PHE A 756 18.08 -10.30 -1.98
CA PHE A 756 16.96 -9.96 -2.83
C PHE A 756 17.29 -10.25 -4.29
N VAL A 757 16.39 -10.95 -4.99
CA VAL A 757 16.53 -11.24 -6.43
C VAL A 757 15.20 -11.00 -7.13
N LEU A 758 15.19 -10.08 -8.09
CA LEU A 758 14.03 -9.78 -8.95
C LEU A 758 14.08 -10.63 -10.22
N TYR A 759 12.97 -11.27 -10.58
CA TYR A 759 12.86 -12.15 -11.76
C TYR A 759 12.00 -11.54 -12.87
N ASP A 760 12.33 -11.93 -14.10
CA ASP A 760 11.49 -11.72 -15.26
C ASP A 760 10.53 -12.91 -15.42
N PHE A 761 9.25 -12.60 -15.63
CA PHE A 761 8.20 -13.58 -15.88
C PHE A 761 8.04 -13.76 -17.38
N TRP A 762 8.62 -14.83 -17.91
CA TRP A 762 8.66 -15.08 -19.35
C TRP A 762 7.41 -15.82 -19.80
N THR A 763 6.67 -15.23 -20.74
CA THR A 763 5.53 -15.88 -21.40
C THR A 763 5.99 -16.95 -22.39
N GLU A 764 5.09 -17.83 -22.80
CA GLU A 764 5.36 -18.85 -23.83
C GLU A 764 5.82 -18.26 -25.17
N HIS A 765 5.51 -16.98 -25.42
CA HIS A 765 5.90 -16.25 -26.64
C HIS A 765 7.31 -15.65 -26.57
N GLY A 766 8.05 -15.86 -25.47
CA GLY A 766 9.40 -15.35 -25.30
C GLY A 766 9.47 -13.85 -25.00
N THR A 767 8.38 -13.25 -24.53
CA THR A 767 8.34 -11.87 -24.02
C THR A 767 8.17 -11.85 -22.51
N VAL A 768 8.70 -10.83 -21.85
CA VAL A 768 8.50 -10.62 -20.40
C VAL A 768 7.13 -9.97 -20.19
N ASP A 769 6.31 -10.56 -19.31
CA ASP A 769 5.08 -9.93 -18.85
C ASP A 769 5.39 -8.91 -17.75
N GLU A 770 5.37 -7.64 -18.12
CA GLU A 770 5.66 -6.53 -17.21
C GLU A 770 4.53 -6.28 -16.19
N ASN A 771 3.42 -7.01 -16.22
CA ASN A 771 2.39 -6.94 -15.19
C ASN A 771 2.68 -7.82 -13.97
N VAL A 772 3.62 -8.77 -14.11
CA VAL A 772 3.93 -9.72 -13.05
C VAL A 772 5.18 -9.28 -12.29
N PHE A 773 5.05 -9.07 -10.98
CA PHE A 773 6.16 -8.85 -10.07
C PHE A 773 6.55 -10.20 -9.44
N ALA A 774 7.80 -10.63 -9.64
CA ALA A 774 8.30 -11.88 -9.10
C ALA A 774 9.68 -11.67 -8.47
N PHE A 775 9.83 -11.98 -7.19
CA PHE A 775 11.11 -11.83 -6.48
C PHE A 775 11.28 -12.83 -5.35
N SER A 776 12.52 -13.11 -4.99
CA SER A 776 12.86 -13.93 -3.84
C SER A 776 13.69 -13.16 -2.83
N ASN A 777 13.63 -13.61 -1.58
CA ASN A 777 14.53 -13.18 -0.52
C ASN A 777 14.86 -14.36 0.42
N ARG A 778 15.94 -14.23 1.19
CA ARG A 778 16.39 -15.23 2.15
C ARG A 778 17.03 -14.59 3.37
N CYS A 779 16.69 -15.13 4.53
CA CYS A 779 17.32 -14.82 5.81
C CYS A 779 17.42 -16.11 6.65
N ASP A 780 18.55 -16.37 7.30
CA ASP A 780 18.74 -17.51 8.23
C ASP A 780 18.24 -18.88 7.74
N GLY A 781 18.46 -19.20 6.47
CA GLY A 781 18.02 -20.46 5.86
C GLY A 781 16.53 -20.53 5.49
N GLN A 782 15.71 -19.55 5.90
CA GLN A 782 14.35 -19.36 5.40
C GLN A 782 14.36 -18.74 4.01
N ARG A 783 13.39 -19.13 3.19
CA ARG A 783 13.29 -18.72 1.79
C ARG A 783 11.91 -18.16 1.54
N ALA A 784 11.84 -17.10 0.76
CA ALA A 784 10.59 -16.54 0.27
C ALA A 784 10.64 -16.38 -1.25
N LEU A 785 9.53 -16.68 -1.90
CA LEU A 785 9.30 -16.36 -3.30
C LEU A 785 7.89 -15.76 -3.43
N ILE A 786 7.83 -14.52 -3.89
CA ILE A 786 6.60 -13.73 -4.02
C ILE A 786 6.37 -13.50 -5.49
N ILE A 787 5.13 -13.73 -5.94
CA ILE A 787 4.72 -13.53 -7.33
C ILE A 787 3.36 -12.86 -7.32
N TYR A 788 3.19 -11.77 -8.06
CA TYR A 788 1.94 -11.02 -8.10
C TYR A 788 1.68 -10.47 -9.50
N ASN A 789 0.50 -10.75 -10.05
CA ASN A 789 0.01 -10.18 -11.29
C ASN A 789 -0.83 -8.93 -11.00
N ASN A 790 -0.30 -7.72 -11.17
CA ASN A 790 -1.04 -6.47 -10.94
C ASN A 790 -1.84 -6.01 -12.18
N ASN A 791 -2.60 -6.93 -12.77
CA ASN A 791 -3.48 -6.66 -13.91
C ASN A 791 -4.72 -7.55 -13.78
N TYR A 792 -5.84 -7.13 -14.36
CA TYR A 792 -7.07 -7.93 -14.38
C TYR A 792 -6.98 -9.16 -15.32
N GLY A 793 -6.09 -9.14 -16.31
CA GLY A 793 -5.89 -10.25 -17.24
C GLY A 793 -5.22 -11.47 -16.61
N THR A 794 -5.58 -12.67 -17.05
CA THR A 794 -4.84 -13.91 -16.75
C THR A 794 -3.56 -13.98 -17.59
N THR A 795 -2.49 -14.48 -17.00
CA THR A 795 -1.21 -14.69 -17.69
C THR A 795 -0.60 -16.05 -17.32
N HIS A 796 0.18 -16.62 -18.23
CA HIS A 796 0.93 -17.85 -18.04
C HIS A 796 2.40 -17.63 -18.40
N GLY A 797 3.30 -18.11 -17.56
CA GLY A 797 4.73 -17.92 -17.79
C GLY A 797 5.60 -18.59 -16.74
N THR A 798 6.90 -18.38 -16.92
CA THR A 798 7.95 -19.06 -16.16
C THR A 798 8.95 -18.06 -15.59
N ILE A 799 9.31 -18.24 -14.33
CA ILE A 799 10.45 -17.55 -13.70
C ILE A 799 11.64 -18.49 -13.66
N HIS A 800 12.78 -18.06 -14.22
CA HIS A 800 13.99 -18.88 -14.23
C HIS A 800 15.27 -18.08 -14.03
N VAL A 801 15.41 -16.95 -14.73
CA VAL A 801 16.59 -16.07 -14.64
C VAL A 801 16.17 -14.70 -14.11
N SER A 802 17.01 -14.10 -13.26
CA SER A 802 16.79 -12.78 -12.69
C SER A 802 16.96 -11.66 -13.71
N ALA A 803 16.36 -10.51 -13.45
CA ALA A 803 16.82 -9.26 -14.02
C ALA A 803 18.30 -9.02 -13.63
N ALA A 804 19.02 -8.21 -14.41
CA ALA A 804 20.38 -7.82 -14.08
C ALA A 804 20.40 -6.94 -12.82
N PHE A 805 21.43 -7.09 -12.00
CA PHE A 805 21.65 -6.23 -10.83
C PHE A 805 23.16 -6.05 -10.58
N MET A 806 23.52 -4.97 -9.90
CA MET A 806 24.91 -4.62 -9.60
C MET A 806 25.49 -5.51 -8.52
N ASN A 807 26.58 -6.21 -8.82
CA ASN A 807 27.40 -6.88 -7.81
C ASN A 807 28.48 -5.91 -7.28
N LYS A 808 28.34 -5.46 -6.02
CA LYS A 808 29.28 -4.52 -5.40
C LYS A 808 30.72 -5.04 -5.31
N ALA A 809 30.93 -6.35 -5.21
CA ALA A 809 32.28 -6.91 -5.06
C ALA A 809 33.13 -6.71 -6.33
N ASP A 810 32.52 -6.86 -7.50
CA ASP A 810 33.20 -6.87 -8.80
C ASP A 810 32.82 -5.66 -9.68
N ASN A 811 31.86 -4.84 -9.23
CA ASN A 811 31.29 -3.70 -9.94
C ASN A 811 30.78 -4.04 -11.36
N GLN A 812 30.15 -5.22 -11.49
CA GLN A 812 29.58 -5.72 -12.75
C GLN A 812 28.12 -6.11 -12.57
N LEU A 813 27.33 -5.93 -13.63
CA LEU A 813 25.97 -6.44 -13.72
C LEU A 813 26.00 -7.95 -13.90
N ILE A 814 25.29 -8.66 -13.03
CA ILE A 814 25.16 -10.12 -13.08
C ILE A 814 23.70 -10.54 -13.06
N GLN A 815 23.42 -11.75 -13.53
CA GLN A 815 22.12 -12.42 -13.41
C GLN A 815 22.27 -13.71 -12.60
N LYS A 816 21.22 -14.10 -11.88
CA LYS A 816 21.16 -15.32 -11.07
C LYS A 816 19.98 -16.17 -11.52
N SER A 817 20.15 -17.49 -11.51
CA SER A 817 19.02 -18.41 -11.68
C SER A 817 18.13 -18.40 -10.44
N LEU A 818 16.88 -18.84 -10.59
CA LEU A 818 15.93 -19.06 -9.49
C LEU A 818 16.54 -19.96 -8.42
N ALA A 819 17.16 -21.06 -8.83
CA ALA A 819 17.83 -21.99 -7.93
C ALA A 819 18.96 -21.33 -7.13
N HIS A 820 19.77 -20.48 -7.76
CA HIS A 820 20.81 -19.75 -7.05
C HIS A 820 20.22 -18.70 -6.09
N GLY A 821 19.19 -17.95 -6.51
CA GLY A 821 18.52 -16.97 -5.66
C GLY A 821 17.91 -17.59 -4.40
N LEU A 822 17.28 -18.77 -4.54
CA LEU A 822 16.69 -19.51 -3.42
C LEU A 822 17.68 -20.45 -2.69
N ALA A 823 18.93 -20.58 -3.15
CA ALA A 823 19.91 -21.56 -2.65
C ALA A 823 19.31 -22.99 -2.60
N ILE A 824 18.87 -23.43 -3.77
CA ILE A 824 18.36 -24.77 -4.07
C ILE A 824 19.56 -25.65 -4.45
N SER A 825 19.64 -26.84 -3.87
CA SER A 825 20.66 -27.84 -4.20
C SER A 825 20.51 -28.33 -5.65
N SER A 826 21.59 -28.67 -6.33
CA SER A 826 21.55 -29.30 -7.65
C SER A 826 21.53 -30.84 -7.59
N GLU A 827 21.29 -31.43 -6.42
CA GLU A 827 21.26 -32.88 -6.23
C GLU A 827 19.91 -33.51 -6.65
N ASP A 828 19.92 -34.48 -7.56
CA ASP A 828 18.72 -35.19 -8.07
C ASP A 828 17.86 -35.86 -7.01
N SER A 829 18.45 -36.24 -5.87
CA SER A 829 17.73 -36.93 -4.79
C SER A 829 16.87 -36.02 -3.92
N VAL A 830 17.00 -34.69 -4.10
CA VAL A 830 16.39 -33.68 -3.26
C VAL A 830 15.04 -33.22 -3.83
N ILE A 831 14.04 -33.14 -2.96
CA ILE A 831 12.71 -32.64 -3.25
C ILE A 831 12.43 -31.50 -2.29
N TYR A 832 11.94 -30.37 -2.79
CA TYR A 832 11.52 -29.27 -1.95
C TYR A 832 10.02 -29.30 -1.74
N ALA A 833 9.60 -29.23 -0.48
CA ALA A 833 8.24 -28.88 -0.08
C ALA A 833 8.17 -27.41 0.28
N TYR A 834 7.14 -26.70 -0.13
CA TYR A 834 6.90 -25.30 0.24
C TYR A 834 5.40 -25.01 0.24
N ARG A 835 4.99 -23.93 0.91
CA ARG A 835 3.59 -23.57 1.11
C ARG A 835 3.27 -22.22 0.49
N ASP A 836 2.24 -22.17 -0.34
CA ASP A 836 1.56 -20.93 -0.68
C ASP A 836 0.66 -20.51 0.48
N THR A 837 1.13 -19.54 1.25
CA THR A 837 0.42 -19.06 2.44
C THR A 837 -0.83 -18.26 2.11
N ALA A 838 -0.96 -17.71 0.90
CA ALA A 838 -2.17 -17.03 0.45
C ALA A 838 -3.32 -18.02 0.17
N ARG A 839 -3.01 -19.21 -0.36
CA ARG A 839 -4.02 -20.25 -0.69
C ARG A 839 -4.14 -21.36 0.35
N GLY A 840 -3.16 -21.46 1.25
CA GLY A 840 -3.07 -22.56 2.21
C GLY A 840 -2.69 -23.90 1.58
N LEU A 841 -2.07 -23.91 0.40
CA LEU A 841 -1.67 -25.13 -0.32
C LEU A 841 -0.15 -25.35 -0.20
N GLU A 842 0.25 -26.60 -0.09
CA GLU A 842 1.63 -27.07 -0.14
C GLU A 842 1.92 -27.76 -1.47
N TYR A 843 3.16 -27.61 -1.92
CA TYR A 843 3.63 -28.09 -3.21
C TYR A 843 4.91 -28.89 -3.04
N LEU A 844 5.11 -29.90 -3.89
CA LEU A 844 6.36 -30.63 -4.04
C LEU A 844 6.99 -30.33 -5.39
N ARG A 845 8.30 -30.10 -5.43
CA ARG A 845 9.09 -29.99 -6.65
C ARG A 845 10.45 -30.64 -6.50
N ARG A 846 10.93 -31.29 -7.56
CA ARG A 846 12.31 -31.79 -7.61
C ARG A 846 13.26 -30.61 -7.74
N SER A 847 14.41 -30.73 -7.08
CA SER A 847 15.48 -29.74 -7.14
C SER A 847 15.96 -29.49 -8.57
N THR A 848 16.11 -30.55 -9.37
CA THR A 848 16.56 -30.53 -10.77
C THR A 848 15.62 -29.76 -11.67
N ASP A 849 14.31 -29.94 -11.49
CA ASP A 849 13.29 -29.29 -12.32
C ASP A 849 13.36 -27.76 -12.11
N MET A 850 13.50 -27.33 -10.86
CA MET A 850 13.66 -25.91 -10.52
C MET A 850 14.98 -25.33 -11.05
N CYS A 851 16.06 -26.12 -11.04
CA CYS A 851 17.36 -25.71 -11.58
C CYS A 851 17.34 -25.55 -13.10
N HIS A 852 16.77 -26.50 -13.83
CA HIS A 852 16.81 -26.54 -15.30
C HIS A 852 15.68 -25.77 -15.98
N HIS A 853 14.48 -25.79 -15.39
CA HIS A 853 13.27 -25.26 -16.02
C HIS A 853 12.66 -24.06 -15.26
N GLY A 854 13.12 -23.78 -14.04
CA GLY A 854 12.55 -22.72 -13.22
C GLY A 854 11.20 -23.11 -12.64
N LEU A 855 10.29 -22.13 -12.49
CA LEU A 855 8.94 -22.34 -11.97
C LEU A 855 7.90 -21.73 -12.90
N SER A 856 7.11 -22.59 -13.54
CA SER A 856 6.00 -22.21 -14.43
C SER A 856 4.68 -22.18 -13.67
N MET A 857 3.83 -21.19 -13.95
CA MET A 857 2.50 -21.08 -13.35
C MET A 857 1.55 -20.20 -14.15
N GLU A 858 0.26 -20.42 -13.94
CA GLU A 858 -0.83 -19.54 -14.38
C GLU A 858 -1.26 -18.62 -13.23
N LEU A 859 -1.37 -17.33 -13.54
CA LEU A 859 -1.80 -16.29 -12.61
C LEU A 859 -3.07 -15.65 -13.17
N ARG A 860 -4.18 -15.75 -12.43
CA ARG A 860 -5.40 -15.00 -12.71
C ARG A 860 -5.18 -13.50 -12.44
N GLY A 861 -6.14 -12.68 -12.84
CA GLY A 861 -6.10 -11.25 -12.57
C GLY A 861 -5.96 -10.94 -11.08
N TYR A 862 -5.04 -10.04 -10.72
CA TYR A 862 -4.72 -9.65 -9.34
C TYR A 862 -4.32 -10.81 -8.41
N GLN A 863 -3.97 -11.98 -8.95
CA GLN A 863 -3.52 -13.11 -8.15
C GLN A 863 -2.10 -12.86 -7.64
N TYR A 864 -1.92 -13.01 -6.32
CA TYR A 864 -0.62 -13.11 -5.67
C TYR A 864 -0.40 -14.52 -5.11
N VAL A 865 0.86 -14.91 -5.03
CA VAL A 865 1.34 -16.21 -4.55
C VAL A 865 2.50 -15.93 -3.60
N VAL A 866 2.45 -16.52 -2.41
CA VAL A 866 3.42 -16.27 -1.33
C VAL A 866 3.99 -17.60 -0.85
N LEU A 867 5.10 -18.02 -1.49
CA LEU A 867 5.73 -19.31 -1.25
C LEU A 867 6.74 -19.22 -0.11
N LEU A 868 6.37 -19.77 1.05
CA LEU A 868 7.15 -19.80 2.29
C LEU A 868 7.33 -21.24 2.78
N HIS A 869 7.96 -21.38 3.96
CA HIS A 869 8.14 -22.67 4.65
C HIS A 869 8.81 -23.77 3.81
N TRP A 870 9.86 -23.39 3.10
CA TRP A 870 10.63 -24.30 2.26
C TRP A 870 11.36 -25.36 3.10
N ARG A 871 11.16 -26.64 2.76
CA ARG A 871 11.75 -27.80 3.42
C ARG A 871 12.45 -28.68 2.39
N GLU A 872 13.67 -29.10 2.72
CA GLU A 872 14.39 -30.10 1.94
C GLU A 872 13.97 -31.50 2.38
N LEU A 873 13.51 -32.32 1.44
CA LEU A 873 13.06 -33.68 1.66
C LEU A 873 13.90 -34.65 0.82
N ARG A 874 14.16 -35.83 1.37
CA ARG A 874 14.84 -36.93 0.68
C ARG A 874 13.99 -38.17 0.71
N SER A 875 13.84 -38.81 -0.44
CA SER A 875 13.01 -40.00 -0.56
C SER A 875 13.67 -41.20 0.13
N SER A 876 12.89 -41.93 0.90
CA SER A 876 13.27 -43.21 1.51
C SER A 876 12.20 -44.26 1.24
N ALA A 877 12.44 -45.51 1.63
CA ALA A 877 11.44 -46.58 1.52
C ALA A 877 10.19 -46.26 2.35
N ASP A 878 10.37 -45.68 3.54
CA ASP A 878 9.27 -45.32 4.45
C ASP A 878 8.55 -44.02 4.04
N GLN A 879 9.27 -43.12 3.36
CA GLN A 879 8.76 -41.84 2.90
C GLN A 879 9.09 -41.63 1.42
N PRO A 880 8.27 -42.19 0.50
CA PRO A 880 8.52 -42.13 -0.93
C PRO A 880 8.11 -40.77 -1.54
N TRP A 881 8.76 -39.68 -1.07
CA TRP A 881 8.49 -38.31 -1.51
C TRP A 881 8.59 -38.13 -3.03
N ALA A 882 9.48 -38.86 -3.70
CA ALA A 882 9.64 -38.87 -5.16
C ALA A 882 8.38 -39.38 -5.86
N ALA A 883 7.86 -40.52 -5.41
CA ALA A 883 6.64 -41.09 -5.98
C ALA A 883 5.43 -40.18 -5.75
N LEU A 884 5.37 -39.50 -4.60
CA LEU A 884 4.33 -38.50 -4.34
C LEU A 884 4.48 -37.28 -5.25
N CYS A 885 5.70 -36.75 -5.37
CA CYS A 885 5.99 -35.61 -6.25
C CYS A 885 5.57 -35.92 -7.70
N ASP A 886 5.89 -37.11 -8.18
CA ASP A 886 5.51 -37.56 -9.52
C ASP A 886 3.97 -37.71 -9.63
N ALA A 887 3.31 -38.29 -8.63
CA ALA A 887 1.86 -38.48 -8.62
C ALA A 887 1.07 -37.16 -8.56
N LEU A 888 1.61 -36.12 -7.91
CA LEU A 888 0.97 -34.80 -7.85
C LEU A 888 1.12 -34.02 -9.15
N HIS A 889 2.10 -34.34 -10.01
CA HIS A 889 2.34 -33.64 -11.28
C HIS A 889 2.42 -32.12 -11.15
N GLY A 890 2.87 -31.64 -9.99
CA GLY A 890 3.00 -30.24 -9.68
C GLY A 890 1.78 -29.58 -9.02
N GLU A 891 0.66 -30.29 -8.86
CA GLU A 891 -0.54 -29.81 -8.16
C GLU A 891 -0.27 -29.51 -6.69
N GLY A 892 -1.02 -28.53 -6.16
CA GLY A 892 -0.97 -28.16 -4.74
C GLY A 892 -1.94 -29.00 -3.91
N VAL A 893 -1.53 -29.37 -2.69
CA VAL A 893 -2.35 -30.13 -1.73
C VAL A 893 -2.40 -29.40 -0.39
N TYR A 894 -3.46 -29.57 0.41
CA TYR A 894 -3.55 -28.90 1.71
C TYR A 894 -2.47 -29.36 2.71
N SER A 895 -1.99 -30.60 2.60
CA SER A 895 -0.85 -31.14 3.34
C SER A 895 -0.14 -32.21 2.53
N VAL A 896 1.17 -32.06 2.35
CA VAL A 896 1.99 -33.08 1.67
C VAL A 896 2.14 -34.34 2.51
N GLU A 897 2.08 -34.24 3.84
CA GLU A 897 2.14 -35.38 4.77
C GLU A 897 0.87 -36.22 4.68
N GLU A 898 -0.32 -35.60 4.64
CA GLU A 898 -1.57 -36.32 4.47
C GLU A 898 -1.61 -37.00 3.10
N ALA A 899 -1.19 -36.30 2.04
CA ALA A 899 -1.09 -36.86 0.70
C ALA A 899 -0.10 -38.05 0.63
N LEU A 900 1.03 -37.96 1.35
CA LEU A 900 1.99 -39.07 1.46
C LEU A 900 1.38 -40.26 2.19
N ALA A 901 0.67 -40.02 3.29
CA ALA A 901 0.01 -41.08 4.04
C ALA A 901 -1.04 -41.80 3.16
N LYS A 902 -1.86 -41.06 2.39
CA LYS A 902 -2.79 -41.64 1.42
C LYS A 902 -2.07 -42.46 0.34
N LEU A 903 -0.95 -41.96 -0.19
CA LEU A 903 -0.15 -42.71 -1.17
C LEU A 903 0.38 -44.03 -0.60
N ARG A 904 0.88 -44.01 0.64
CA ARG A 904 1.36 -45.23 1.33
C ARG A 904 0.24 -46.23 1.57
N MET A 905 -0.97 -45.76 1.87
CA MET A 905 -2.13 -46.61 2.10
C MET A 905 -2.84 -47.05 0.81
N ARG A 906 -2.45 -46.53 -0.36
CA ARG A 906 -3.06 -46.87 -1.65
C ARG A 906 -3.17 -48.39 -1.91
N PRO A 907 -2.15 -49.24 -1.67
CA PRO A 907 -2.29 -50.68 -1.89
C PRO A 907 -3.40 -51.31 -1.04
N VAL A 908 -3.52 -50.89 0.22
CA VAL A 908 -4.56 -51.34 1.15
C VAL A 908 -5.94 -50.83 0.70
N HIS A 909 -6.03 -49.55 0.32
CA HIS A 909 -7.28 -48.96 -0.18
C HIS A 909 -7.73 -49.58 -1.49
N GLU A 910 -6.83 -49.85 -2.44
CA GLU A 910 -7.16 -50.55 -3.68
C GLU A 910 -7.62 -52.00 -3.42
N ALA A 911 -6.98 -52.70 -2.49
CA ALA A 911 -7.42 -54.03 -2.10
C ALA A 911 -8.83 -53.98 -1.47
N LEU A 912 -9.13 -52.97 -0.65
CA LEU A 912 -10.46 -52.71 -0.09
C LEU A 912 -11.51 -52.48 -1.20
N HIS A 913 -11.21 -51.62 -2.18
CA HIS A 913 -12.08 -51.37 -3.35
C HIS A 913 -12.32 -52.64 -4.18
N ARG A 914 -11.33 -53.53 -4.31
CA ARG A 914 -11.52 -54.81 -5.01
C ARG A 914 -12.48 -55.73 -4.26
N VAL A 915 -12.51 -55.66 -2.94
CA VAL A 915 -13.42 -56.45 -2.09
C VAL A 915 -14.83 -55.88 -2.10
N ILE A 916 -14.99 -54.58 -1.85
CA ILE A 916 -16.29 -53.92 -1.73
C ILE A 916 -16.55 -53.16 -3.03
N ASN A 917 -17.21 -53.84 -3.97
CA ASN A 917 -17.58 -53.30 -5.27
C ASN A 917 -19.04 -53.65 -5.59
N ALA A 918 -19.63 -52.97 -6.57
CA ALA A 918 -21.03 -53.16 -6.95
C ALA A 918 -21.39 -54.62 -7.26
N ASN A 919 -20.51 -55.38 -7.93
CA ASN A 919 -20.78 -56.78 -8.26
C ASN A 919 -20.91 -57.64 -7.01
N ASN A 920 -20.00 -57.48 -6.04
CA ASN A 920 -20.06 -58.23 -4.79
C ASN A 920 -21.27 -57.81 -3.95
N VAL A 921 -21.57 -56.51 -3.88
CA VAL A 921 -22.75 -56.00 -3.16
C VAL A 921 -24.05 -56.59 -3.75
N CYS A 922 -24.24 -56.50 -5.06
CA CYS A 922 -25.41 -57.07 -5.73
C CYS A 922 -25.48 -58.58 -5.57
N LEU A 923 -24.33 -59.29 -5.61
CA LEU A 923 -24.28 -60.73 -5.43
C LEU A 923 -24.74 -61.15 -4.03
N PHE A 924 -24.28 -60.48 -2.97
CA PHE A 924 -24.73 -60.73 -1.60
C PHE A 924 -26.24 -60.50 -1.45
N ALA A 925 -26.74 -59.38 -1.98
CA ALA A 925 -28.17 -59.05 -1.94
C ALA A 925 -29.03 -60.07 -2.72
N GLU A 926 -28.57 -60.53 -3.90
CA GLU A 926 -29.26 -61.53 -4.70
C GLU A 926 -29.35 -62.89 -3.99
N ILE A 927 -28.25 -63.35 -3.38
CA ILE A 927 -28.19 -64.63 -2.66
C ILE A 927 -29.10 -64.54 -1.44
N ALA A 928 -28.99 -63.48 -0.64
CA ALA A 928 -29.83 -63.27 0.54
C ALA A 928 -31.33 -63.17 0.18
N GLY A 929 -31.66 -62.53 -0.94
CA GLY A 929 -33.04 -62.46 -1.44
C GLY A 929 -33.58 -63.80 -1.94
N LYS A 930 -32.76 -64.62 -2.61
CA LYS A 930 -33.15 -65.99 -3.03
C LYS A 930 -33.39 -66.87 -1.81
N ASP A 931 -32.49 -66.80 -0.85
CA ASP A 931 -32.52 -67.53 0.41
C ASP A 931 -33.79 -67.21 1.22
N THR A 932 -34.14 -65.93 1.33
CA THR A 932 -35.38 -65.48 1.98
C THR A 932 -36.63 -66.00 1.27
N ARG A 933 -36.69 -65.93 -0.08
CA ARG A 933 -37.83 -66.43 -0.87
C ARG A 933 -38.02 -67.94 -0.71
N GLN A 934 -36.93 -68.71 -0.66
CA GLN A 934 -37.00 -70.15 -0.38
C GLN A 934 -37.53 -70.42 1.03
N HIS A 935 -37.04 -69.69 2.03
CA HIS A 935 -37.53 -69.79 3.40
C HIS A 935 -39.04 -69.49 3.49
N LEU A 936 -39.50 -68.36 2.94
CA LEU A 936 -40.93 -67.97 2.90
C LEU A 936 -41.82 -69.03 2.24
N ALA A 937 -41.36 -69.64 1.14
CA ALA A 937 -42.09 -70.70 0.44
C ALA A 937 -42.19 -71.99 1.28
N GLU A 938 -41.17 -72.31 2.08
CA GLU A 938 -41.16 -73.45 3.00
C GLU A 938 -42.03 -73.20 4.25
N THR A 939 -42.05 -71.97 4.78
CA THR A 939 -42.89 -71.60 5.93
C THR A 939 -44.37 -71.57 5.54
N SER A 940 -44.71 -71.04 4.35
CA SER A 940 -46.08 -71.05 3.80
C SER A 940 -46.62 -72.47 3.52
N LYS A 941 -45.76 -73.44 3.19
CA LYS A 941 -46.17 -74.85 3.00
C LYS A 941 -46.54 -75.57 4.31
N LYS A 942 -46.15 -75.03 5.47
CA LYS A 942 -46.39 -75.64 6.79
C LYS A 942 -47.65 -75.15 7.52
N PHE A 943 -48.29 -74.08 7.05
CA PHE A 943 -49.57 -73.58 7.59
C PHE A 943 -50.51 -73.18 6.45
N PRO A 944 -51.52 -74.00 6.09
CA PRO A 944 -52.51 -73.63 5.09
C PRO A 944 -53.43 -72.51 5.61
N ALA A 945 -53.71 -71.54 4.75
CA ALA A 945 -54.56 -70.39 5.01
C ALA A 945 -56.04 -70.79 5.21
N GLU A 946 -56.45 -71.07 6.45
CA GLU A 946 -57.87 -71.20 6.79
C GLU A 946 -58.15 -70.86 8.28
N THR A 947 -57.64 -69.72 8.76
CA THR A 947 -58.26 -69.00 9.90
C THR A 947 -57.69 -67.59 10.00
N LEU A 948 -58.49 -66.58 9.63
CA LEU A 948 -58.55 -65.20 10.16
C LEU A 948 -59.16 -64.25 9.11
N ASN A 949 -60.43 -64.47 8.77
CA ASN A 949 -61.35 -63.37 8.48
C ASN A 949 -61.98 -62.96 9.82
N MET A 950 -61.34 -62.03 10.54
CA MET A 950 -62.00 -61.22 11.55
C MET A 950 -61.44 -59.80 11.50
N THR A 951 -62.30 -58.89 11.05
CA THR A 951 -62.19 -57.45 11.18
C THR A 951 -61.95 -57.08 12.65
N ILE A 952 -60.88 -56.35 12.94
CA ILE A 952 -60.64 -55.74 14.26
C ILE A 952 -60.23 -54.28 14.04
N GLU A 953 -61.12 -53.38 14.46
CA GLU A 953 -60.86 -51.94 14.68
C GLU A 953 -59.70 -51.74 15.69
N PRO A 954 -58.99 -50.60 15.64
CA PRO A 954 -57.82 -50.36 16.49
C PRO A 954 -58.22 -50.25 17.98
N PRO A 955 -57.53 -50.94 18.91
CA PRO A 955 -57.81 -50.80 20.33
C PRO A 955 -57.10 -49.58 20.94
N LYS A 956 -57.83 -48.91 21.83
CA LYS A 956 -57.37 -47.84 22.73
C LYS A 956 -56.44 -48.35 23.82
N GLU A 957 -55.56 -47.46 24.27
CA GLU A 957 -54.63 -47.55 25.39
C GLU A 957 -55.23 -48.17 26.67
N ALA A 958 -54.62 -49.25 27.16
CA ALA A 958 -54.58 -49.65 28.58
C ALA A 958 -53.45 -50.69 28.81
N PRO A 959 -52.80 -50.74 29.98
CA PRO A 959 -51.59 -51.53 30.22
C PRO A 959 -51.93 -53.00 30.54
N ILE A 960 -51.15 -53.93 30.00
CA ILE A 960 -51.28 -55.37 30.29
C ILE A 960 -50.03 -55.83 31.05
N GLU A 961 -50.22 -56.18 32.32
CA GLU A 961 -49.31 -57.02 33.11
C GLU A 961 -49.24 -58.42 32.47
N VAL A 962 -48.03 -58.90 32.16
CA VAL A 962 -47.81 -60.30 31.75
C VAL A 962 -47.13 -61.05 32.88
N THR A 963 -47.88 -61.99 33.45
CA THR A 963 -47.44 -62.90 34.49
C THR A 963 -46.53 -63.97 33.90
N ARG A 964 -45.41 -64.22 34.58
CA ARG A 964 -44.45 -65.30 34.28
C ARG A 964 -45.14 -66.67 34.42
N GLY A 965 -45.31 -67.39 33.32
CA GLY A 965 -45.61 -68.83 33.37
C GLY A 965 -46.49 -69.33 32.23
N GLN A 966 -45.85 -69.77 31.14
CA GLN A 966 -46.22 -70.97 30.37
C GLN A 966 -45.23 -71.14 29.21
N MET A 967 -44.25 -72.04 29.39
CA MET A 967 -43.41 -72.54 28.29
C MET A 967 -44.27 -73.42 27.38
N ILE A 968 -44.43 -73.00 26.13
CA ILE A 968 -44.91 -73.86 25.04
C ILE A 968 -43.68 -74.54 24.42
N ASN A 969 -43.69 -75.87 24.42
CA ASN A 969 -42.74 -76.72 23.71
C ASN A 969 -42.76 -76.39 22.20
N ALA A 970 -41.78 -75.62 21.74
CA ALA A 970 -41.46 -75.49 20.31
C ALA A 970 -40.39 -76.54 19.96
N SER A 971 -40.76 -77.43 19.04
CA SER A 971 -39.92 -78.46 18.45
C SER A 971 -38.59 -77.89 17.92
N LYS A 972 -37.47 -78.45 18.38
CA LYS A 972 -36.13 -78.31 17.79
C LYS A 972 -36.21 -78.52 16.27
N LYS A 973 -35.88 -77.49 15.50
CA LYS A 973 -35.64 -77.60 14.05
C LYS A 973 -34.21 -77.15 13.82
N GLU A 974 -33.35 -78.11 13.47
CA GLU A 974 -31.97 -77.89 13.05
C GLU A 974 -31.98 -76.93 11.84
N LEU A 975 -31.36 -75.76 11.97
CA LEU A 975 -30.80 -75.07 10.81
C LEU A 975 -29.53 -75.86 10.48
N GLY A 976 -29.38 -76.32 9.24
CA GLY A 976 -28.11 -76.91 8.82
C GLY A 976 -26.99 -75.90 8.97
N THR A 977 -25.81 -76.34 9.43
CA THR A 977 -24.58 -75.53 9.46
C THR A 977 -24.45 -74.72 8.18
N PRO A 978 -24.29 -73.38 8.24
CA PRO A 978 -24.35 -72.54 7.07
C PRO A 978 -23.11 -72.75 6.21
N THR A 979 -23.22 -73.60 5.18
CA THR A 979 -22.21 -73.72 4.12
C THR A 979 -22.27 -72.51 3.20
N LEU A 980 -21.12 -71.84 3.01
CA LEU A 980 -20.99 -70.68 2.14
C LEU A 980 -21.47 -70.99 0.70
N ASP A 981 -22.23 -70.08 0.10
CA ASP A 981 -22.60 -70.19 -1.32
C ASP A 981 -21.32 -70.15 -2.20
N PRO A 982 -21.13 -71.11 -3.12
CA PRO A 982 -19.94 -71.17 -3.96
C PRO A 982 -19.64 -69.87 -4.74
N LYS A 983 -20.64 -69.04 -5.01
CA LYS A 983 -20.46 -67.75 -5.70
C LYS A 983 -19.72 -66.70 -4.85
N LEU A 984 -19.68 -66.87 -3.53
CA LEU A 984 -19.00 -65.96 -2.61
C LEU A 984 -17.51 -66.27 -2.42
N HIS A 985 -16.99 -67.35 -3.02
CA HIS A 985 -15.56 -67.68 -2.92
C HIS A 985 -14.64 -66.57 -3.44
N THR A 986 -14.99 -65.91 -4.54
CA THR A 986 -14.21 -64.79 -5.08
C THR A 986 -14.19 -63.59 -4.13
N PHE A 987 -15.23 -63.37 -3.34
CA PHE A 987 -15.23 -62.34 -2.29
C PHE A 987 -14.26 -62.71 -1.16
N LEU A 988 -14.25 -63.97 -0.72
CA LEU A 988 -13.32 -64.44 0.32
C LEU A 988 -11.85 -64.38 -0.13
N GLU A 989 -11.56 -64.77 -1.37
CA GLU A 989 -10.20 -64.66 -1.94
C GLU A 989 -9.71 -63.21 -1.95
N LYS A 990 -10.54 -62.27 -2.41
CA LYS A 990 -10.20 -60.85 -2.40
C LYS A 990 -10.08 -60.30 -0.98
N SER A 991 -10.92 -60.76 -0.06
CA SER A 991 -10.88 -60.36 1.36
C SER A 991 -9.59 -60.81 2.02
N GLN A 992 -9.13 -62.02 1.69
CA GLN A 992 -7.83 -62.54 2.14
C GLN A 992 -6.68 -61.70 1.59
N LEU A 993 -6.70 -61.32 0.31
CA LEU A 993 -5.68 -60.43 -0.28
C LEU A 993 -5.66 -59.04 0.38
N PHE A 994 -6.83 -58.50 0.76
CA PHE A 994 -6.90 -57.27 1.55
C PHE A 994 -6.25 -57.43 2.92
N PHE A 995 -6.56 -58.51 3.64
CA PHE A 995 -5.92 -58.82 4.92
C PHE A 995 -4.41 -58.95 4.79
N GLU A 996 -3.92 -59.70 3.82
CA GLU A 996 -2.49 -59.85 3.53
C GLU A 996 -1.83 -58.50 3.20
N SER A 997 -2.50 -57.63 2.43
CA SER A 997 -2.01 -56.27 2.16
C SER A 997 -1.90 -55.42 3.43
N VAL A 998 -2.83 -55.57 4.38
CA VAL A 998 -2.77 -54.88 5.68
C VAL A 998 -1.63 -55.42 6.54
N ILE A 999 -1.50 -56.75 6.66
CA ILE A 999 -0.41 -57.38 7.41
C ILE A 999 0.94 -56.92 6.87
N ASN A 1000 1.14 -56.92 5.55
CA ASN A 1000 2.38 -56.47 4.92
C ASN A 1000 2.70 -54.98 5.16
N THR A 1001 1.71 -54.18 5.56
CA THR A 1001 1.87 -52.75 5.88
C THR A 1001 2.17 -52.51 7.36
N LEU A 1002 1.91 -53.49 8.23
CA LEU A 1002 2.15 -53.42 9.67
C LEU A 1002 3.63 -53.62 10.02
N SER A 1003 4.04 -53.03 11.16
CA SER A 1003 5.38 -53.25 11.72
C SER A 1003 5.54 -54.70 12.25
N ALA A 1004 6.77 -55.18 12.36
CA ALA A 1004 7.04 -56.51 12.92
C ALA A 1004 6.50 -56.65 14.37
N GLU A 1005 6.56 -55.58 15.17
CA GLU A 1005 6.01 -55.53 16.52
C GLU A 1005 4.47 -55.60 16.54
N ASP A 1006 3.79 -54.88 15.64
CA ASP A 1006 2.33 -54.95 15.49
C ASP A 1006 1.88 -56.36 15.05
N GLN A 1007 2.64 -57.00 14.15
CA GLN A 1007 2.39 -58.36 13.69
C GLN A 1007 2.57 -59.38 14.83
N GLU A 1008 3.63 -59.24 15.63
CA GLU A 1008 3.88 -60.08 16.81
C GLU A 1008 2.82 -59.89 17.90
N ALA A 1009 2.39 -58.65 18.16
CA ALA A 1009 1.33 -58.36 19.12
C ALA A 1009 -0.02 -58.98 18.73
N MET A 1010 -0.39 -58.90 17.43
CA MET A 1010 -1.58 -59.58 16.91
C MET A 1010 -1.47 -61.12 17.02
N ALA A 1011 -0.27 -61.68 16.80
CA ALA A 1011 -0.04 -63.11 16.91
C ALA A 1011 -0.05 -63.62 18.37
N LEU A 1012 0.51 -62.86 19.31
CA LEU A 1012 0.57 -63.18 20.75
C LEU A 1012 -0.81 -63.19 21.43
N GLN A 1013 -1.73 -62.33 20.98
CA GLN A 1013 -3.11 -62.30 21.50
C GLN A 1013 -3.92 -63.53 21.06
N ILE A 1014 -3.56 -64.17 19.94
CA ILE A 1014 -4.24 -65.38 19.46
C ILE A 1014 -3.77 -66.62 20.21
N THR A 1015 -2.48 -66.72 20.50
CA THR A 1015 -1.92 -67.83 21.30
C THR A 1015 -2.42 -67.81 22.75
N THR A 1016 -2.55 -66.64 23.36
CA THR A 1016 -3.10 -66.51 24.72
C THR A 1016 -4.59 -66.90 24.83
N ILE A 1017 -5.38 -66.74 23.77
CA ILE A 1017 -6.78 -67.19 23.71
C ILE A 1017 -6.87 -68.70 23.43
N SER A 1018 -5.92 -69.27 22.67
CA SER A 1018 -5.86 -70.71 22.40
C SER A 1018 -5.41 -71.55 23.62
N ASP A 1019 -4.63 -70.97 24.53
CA ASP A 1019 -4.13 -71.66 25.74
C ASP A 1019 -5.22 -71.98 26.78
N ASP A 1020 -6.39 -71.32 26.71
CA ASP A 1020 -7.51 -71.59 27.61
C ASP A 1020 -8.36 -72.83 27.18
N ILE A 1021 -8.07 -73.43 26.01
CA ILE A 1021 -8.86 -74.55 25.47
C ILE A 1021 -8.06 -75.85 25.27
N THR A 1022 -6.72 -75.86 25.27
CA THR A 1022 -5.94 -77.11 25.12
C THR A 1022 -4.64 -77.13 25.92
N LYS A 1023 -4.52 -78.08 26.87
CA LYS A 1023 -3.23 -78.52 27.44
C LYS A 1023 -2.49 -79.42 26.46
N ASP A 1024 -1.66 -78.87 25.58
CA ASP A 1024 -0.62 -79.63 24.89
C ASP A 1024 0.64 -78.76 24.66
N PRO A 1025 1.79 -79.04 25.30
CA PRO A 1025 2.94 -78.14 25.33
C PRO A 1025 3.87 -78.28 24.11
N ALA A 1026 3.31 -78.37 22.90
CA ALA A 1026 4.07 -78.59 21.68
C ALA A 1026 3.58 -77.77 20.48
N VAL A 1027 3.42 -76.45 20.61
CA VAL A 1027 3.39 -75.53 19.44
C VAL A 1027 4.14 -74.25 19.79
N GLY A 1028 5.30 -74.06 19.17
CA GLY A 1028 6.04 -72.80 19.18
C GLY A 1028 5.57 -71.86 18.08
N HIS A 1029 5.64 -70.55 18.35
CA HIS A 1029 5.47 -69.40 17.45
C HIS A 1029 4.36 -69.50 16.39
N ALA A 1030 3.23 -68.82 16.66
CA ALA A 1030 2.19 -68.58 15.64
C ALA A 1030 2.79 -67.91 14.40
N SER A 1031 2.56 -68.51 13.23
CA SER A 1031 3.10 -68.03 11.96
C SER A 1031 2.09 -67.13 11.24
N ALA A 1032 2.53 -66.32 10.27
CA ALA A 1032 1.62 -65.51 9.42
C ALA A 1032 0.53 -66.36 8.71
N PHE A 1033 0.78 -67.66 8.53
CA PHE A 1033 -0.19 -68.62 7.99
C PHE A 1033 -1.39 -68.86 8.92
N ASP A 1034 -1.18 -68.82 10.25
CA ASP A 1034 -2.24 -69.04 11.25
C ASP A 1034 -3.19 -67.84 11.36
N LEU A 1035 -2.66 -66.62 11.23
CA LEU A 1035 -3.42 -65.36 11.18
C LEU A 1035 -4.37 -65.30 9.98
N THR A 1036 -3.85 -65.60 8.78
CA THR A 1036 -4.63 -65.57 7.54
C THR A 1036 -5.73 -66.63 7.54
N LEU A 1037 -5.45 -67.82 8.09
CA LEU A 1037 -6.46 -68.88 8.22
C LEU A 1037 -7.57 -68.49 9.21
N SER A 1038 -7.22 -67.86 10.33
CA SER A 1038 -8.19 -67.36 11.31
C SER A 1038 -9.09 -66.28 10.72
N PHE A 1039 -8.49 -65.28 10.04
CA PHE A 1039 -9.24 -64.23 9.33
C PHE A 1039 -10.21 -64.83 8.31
N ARG A 1040 -9.73 -65.78 7.50
CA ARG A 1040 -10.56 -66.41 6.46
C ARG A 1040 -11.74 -67.17 7.05
N LYS A 1041 -11.54 -67.94 8.12
CA LYS A 1041 -12.62 -68.69 8.80
C LYS A 1041 -13.68 -67.76 9.38
N GLU A 1042 -13.27 -66.67 10.02
CA GLU A 1042 -14.22 -65.72 10.59
C GLU A 1042 -14.97 -64.94 9.50
N CYS A 1043 -14.29 -64.52 8.44
CA CYS A 1043 -14.92 -63.86 7.29
C CYS A 1043 -15.92 -64.78 6.57
N GLU A 1044 -15.59 -66.06 6.43
CA GLU A 1044 -16.51 -67.07 5.90
C GLU A 1044 -17.73 -67.25 6.80
N ALA A 1045 -17.53 -67.37 8.12
CA ALA A 1045 -18.64 -67.52 9.08
C ALA A 1045 -19.57 -66.29 9.10
N LEU A 1046 -19.02 -65.08 9.11
CA LEU A 1046 -19.81 -63.85 9.11
C LEU A 1046 -20.52 -63.62 7.76
N SER A 1047 -19.87 -63.93 6.64
CA SER A 1047 -20.49 -63.85 5.30
C SER A 1047 -21.65 -64.83 5.14
N SER A 1048 -21.47 -66.07 5.63
CA SER A 1048 -22.53 -67.10 5.65
C SER A 1048 -23.68 -66.75 6.60
N ALA A 1049 -23.43 -66.04 7.69
CA ALA A 1049 -24.50 -65.51 8.55
C ALA A 1049 -25.22 -64.32 7.89
N ALA A 1050 -24.49 -63.44 7.22
CA ALA A 1050 -25.05 -62.23 6.63
C ALA A 1050 -26.11 -62.49 5.56
N ILE A 1051 -25.96 -63.54 4.75
CA ILE A 1051 -26.97 -63.92 3.74
C ILE A 1051 -28.34 -64.30 4.35
N HIS A 1052 -28.36 -64.68 5.62
CA HIS A 1052 -29.58 -65.07 6.34
C HIS A 1052 -30.16 -63.95 7.21
N LEU A 1053 -29.46 -62.82 7.37
CA LEU A 1053 -29.97 -61.64 8.10
C LEU A 1053 -31.39 -61.32 7.66
N PRO A 1054 -31.68 -61.24 6.34
CA PRO A 1054 -33.03 -61.06 5.85
C PRO A 1054 -34.15 -61.95 6.41
N ARG A 1055 -33.85 -63.19 6.82
CA ARG A 1055 -34.88 -64.09 7.38
C ARG A 1055 -35.42 -63.59 8.73
N LEU A 1056 -34.64 -62.79 9.46
CA LEU A 1056 -35.01 -62.34 10.80
C LEU A 1056 -36.22 -61.40 10.82
N GLU A 1057 -36.58 -60.78 9.67
CA GLU A 1057 -37.72 -59.86 9.57
C GLU A 1057 -39.02 -60.45 10.12
N GLN A 1058 -39.27 -61.75 9.90
CA GLN A 1058 -40.48 -62.44 10.35
C GLN A 1058 -40.62 -62.52 11.88
N GLY A 1059 -39.51 -62.35 12.61
CA GLY A 1059 -39.49 -62.42 14.07
C GLY A 1059 -39.75 -61.07 14.76
N PHE A 1060 -39.68 -59.95 14.04
CA PHE A 1060 -39.89 -58.61 14.60
C PHE A 1060 -41.38 -58.27 14.67
N SER A 1061 -41.83 -57.73 15.81
CA SER A 1061 -43.18 -57.22 16.01
C SER A 1061 -43.38 -55.80 15.46
N SER A 1062 -42.28 -55.08 15.20
CA SER A 1062 -42.25 -53.68 14.76
C SER A 1062 -41.42 -53.47 13.48
N VAL A 1063 -41.86 -52.53 12.63
CA VAL A 1063 -41.15 -52.21 11.39
C VAL A 1063 -39.99 -51.26 11.68
N TRP A 1064 -38.77 -51.65 11.32
CA TRP A 1064 -37.54 -50.86 11.51
C TRP A 1064 -37.56 -49.53 10.73
N PRO A 1065 -36.71 -48.54 11.04
CA PRO A 1065 -36.63 -47.28 10.28
C PRO A 1065 -36.25 -47.50 8.81
N ALA A 1066 -36.79 -46.64 7.92
CA ALA A 1066 -36.61 -46.78 6.46
C ALA A 1066 -35.14 -46.89 6.01
N ALA A 1067 -34.21 -46.24 6.72
CA ALA A 1067 -32.77 -46.28 6.45
C ALA A 1067 -32.13 -47.68 6.61
N VAL A 1068 -32.74 -48.59 7.38
CA VAL A 1068 -32.19 -49.93 7.70
C VAL A 1068 -33.09 -51.06 7.17
N ARG A 1069 -34.25 -50.71 6.58
CA ARG A 1069 -35.27 -51.62 5.99
C ARG A 1069 -34.80 -52.44 4.78
N TYR A 1070 -33.55 -52.31 4.32
CA TYR A 1070 -32.97 -53.09 3.21
C TYR A 1070 -31.78 -53.97 3.64
N MET A 1071 -31.38 -53.89 4.92
CA MET A 1071 -30.51 -54.88 5.58
C MET A 1071 -31.31 -56.15 5.94
N LEU A 1072 -32.63 -55.99 6.07
CA LEU A 1072 -33.70 -57.00 6.14
C LEU A 1072 -34.66 -56.76 4.95
N PRO A 1073 -35.41 -57.73 4.41
CA PRO A 1073 -36.01 -57.67 3.07
C PRO A 1073 -37.40 -57.02 3.08
N SER A 1074 -37.48 -55.69 3.00
CA SER A 1074 -38.75 -54.99 2.78
C SER A 1074 -39.18 -54.97 1.29
N ASN A 1075 -40.49 -55.02 1.02
CA ASN A 1075 -41.09 -54.95 -0.32
C ASN A 1075 -41.46 -53.51 -0.79
N GLU A 1076 -41.06 -52.45 -0.07
CA GLU A 1076 -41.35 -51.06 -0.46
C GLU A 1076 -40.17 -50.39 -1.22
N PRO A 1077 -40.41 -49.55 -2.25
CA PRO A 1077 -39.35 -48.85 -2.99
C PRO A 1077 -38.83 -47.61 -2.25
N GLY A 1078 -37.50 -47.41 -2.16
CA GLY A 1078 -36.97 -46.24 -1.43
C GLY A 1078 -35.45 -46.05 -1.25
N ILE A 1079 -34.58 -47.07 -1.28
CA ILE A 1079 -33.11 -46.92 -1.15
C ILE A 1079 -32.39 -47.94 -2.07
N SER A 1080 -31.21 -47.59 -2.61
CA SER A 1080 -30.42 -48.50 -3.47
C SER A 1080 -29.75 -49.61 -2.64
N ILE A 1081 -29.66 -50.81 -3.21
CA ILE A 1081 -29.06 -52.01 -2.59
C ILE A 1081 -27.61 -51.73 -2.19
N GLU A 1082 -26.90 -51.00 -3.04
CA GLU A 1082 -25.53 -50.56 -2.87
C GLU A 1082 -25.36 -49.70 -1.61
N GLN A 1083 -26.32 -48.83 -1.30
CA GLN A 1083 -26.25 -47.99 -0.11
C GLN A 1083 -26.40 -48.79 1.20
N THR A 1084 -27.07 -49.94 1.16
CA THR A 1084 -27.34 -50.71 2.38
C THR A 1084 -26.33 -51.81 2.63
N TRP A 1085 -25.94 -52.55 1.59
CA TRP A 1085 -25.04 -53.68 1.74
C TRP A 1085 -23.55 -53.28 1.77
N SER A 1086 -23.17 -52.11 1.23
CA SER A 1086 -21.76 -51.68 1.23
C SER A 1086 -21.19 -51.50 2.64
N PRO A 1087 -21.87 -50.82 3.59
CA PRO A 1087 -21.41 -50.73 4.98
C PRO A 1087 -21.41 -52.07 5.71
N VAL A 1088 -22.36 -52.97 5.41
CA VAL A 1088 -22.43 -54.33 5.99
C VAL A 1088 -21.20 -55.14 5.56
N LEU A 1089 -20.87 -55.14 4.27
CA LEU A 1089 -19.69 -55.85 3.75
C LEU A 1089 -18.38 -55.25 4.28
N ALA A 1090 -18.29 -53.91 4.40
CA ALA A 1090 -17.17 -53.23 5.03
C ALA A 1090 -16.99 -53.68 6.48
N TRP A 1091 -18.07 -53.72 7.25
CA TRP A 1091 -18.03 -54.15 8.64
C TRP A 1091 -17.65 -55.63 8.77
N ILE A 1092 -18.22 -56.54 7.96
CA ILE A 1092 -17.86 -57.97 7.96
C ILE A 1092 -16.36 -58.14 7.70
N LEU A 1093 -15.85 -57.47 6.66
CA LEU A 1093 -14.44 -57.54 6.28
C LEU A 1093 -13.52 -57.12 7.43
N LEU A 1094 -13.82 -55.99 8.07
CA LEU A 1094 -12.99 -55.42 9.13
C LEU A 1094 -13.19 -56.13 10.49
N ARG A 1095 -14.38 -56.67 10.76
CA ARG A 1095 -14.68 -57.48 11.97
C ARG A 1095 -13.99 -58.84 11.96
N SER A 1096 -13.63 -59.34 10.78
CA SER A 1096 -12.96 -60.62 10.59
C SER A 1096 -11.48 -60.61 10.99
N PHE A 1097 -10.89 -59.45 11.31
CA PHE A 1097 -9.51 -59.35 11.82
C PHE A 1097 -9.39 -60.06 13.18
N PRO A 1098 -8.40 -60.94 13.39
CA PRO A 1098 -8.22 -61.61 14.68
C PRO A 1098 -7.55 -60.69 15.72
N PRO A 1099 -7.77 -60.91 17.03
CA PRO A 1099 -8.67 -61.92 17.64
C PRO A 1099 -10.15 -61.47 17.75
N HIS A 1100 -10.44 -60.15 17.75
CA HIS A 1100 -11.78 -59.61 18.03
C HIS A 1100 -12.22 -58.46 17.09
N GLY A 1101 -11.67 -58.41 15.88
CA GLY A 1101 -11.93 -57.37 14.88
C GLY A 1101 -10.83 -56.31 14.81
N MET A 1102 -10.89 -55.47 13.79
CA MET A 1102 -9.94 -54.36 13.63
C MET A 1102 -10.18 -53.30 14.71
N SER A 1103 -9.13 -52.96 15.46
CA SER A 1103 -9.20 -51.91 16.48
C SER A 1103 -9.42 -50.53 15.84
N ALA A 1104 -10.10 -49.63 16.58
CA ALA A 1104 -10.31 -48.24 16.15
C ALA A 1104 -8.99 -47.53 15.84
N SER A 1105 -7.94 -47.78 16.62
CA SER A 1105 -6.61 -47.22 16.41
C SER A 1105 -5.97 -47.72 15.11
N LEU A 1106 -6.12 -49.00 14.77
CA LEU A 1106 -5.63 -49.53 13.49
C LEU A 1106 -6.45 -48.99 12.31
N PHE A 1107 -7.77 -48.89 12.46
CA PHE A 1107 -8.66 -48.31 11.45
C PHE A 1107 -8.26 -46.87 11.12
N ASP A 1108 -7.99 -46.06 12.15
CA ASP A 1108 -7.57 -44.67 12.01
C ASP A 1108 -6.15 -44.56 11.41
N ARG A 1109 -5.20 -45.40 11.84
CA ARG A 1109 -3.83 -45.48 11.27
C ARG A 1109 -3.83 -45.80 9.77
N LEU A 1110 -4.73 -46.67 9.32
CA LEU A 1110 -4.87 -47.07 7.92
C LEU A 1110 -5.71 -46.08 7.08
N GLN A 1111 -6.19 -44.99 7.69
CA GLN A 1111 -7.06 -43.98 7.07
C GLN A 1111 -8.29 -44.58 6.38
N LEU A 1112 -8.89 -45.61 6.99
CA LEU A 1112 -10.01 -46.32 6.37
C LEU A 1112 -11.29 -45.50 6.33
N ARG A 1113 -11.44 -44.46 7.17
CA ARG A 1113 -12.61 -43.57 7.15
C ARG A 1113 -12.78 -42.88 5.80
N SER A 1114 -11.73 -42.23 5.30
CA SER A 1114 -11.77 -41.55 4.00
C SER A 1114 -11.84 -42.54 2.84
N ALA A 1115 -11.09 -43.65 2.92
CA ALA A 1115 -11.13 -44.69 1.90
C ALA A 1115 -12.53 -45.31 1.74
N LEU A 1116 -13.22 -45.60 2.86
CA LEU A 1116 -14.59 -46.11 2.83
C LEU A 1116 -15.58 -45.06 2.32
N ALA A 1117 -15.42 -43.77 2.68
CA ALA A 1117 -16.27 -42.72 2.17
C ALA A 1117 -16.14 -42.56 0.63
N GLU A 1118 -14.91 -42.50 0.10
CA GLU A 1118 -14.66 -42.46 -1.34
C GLU A 1118 -15.21 -43.70 -2.06
N LEU A 1119 -15.01 -44.88 -1.46
CA LEU A 1119 -15.57 -46.14 -1.95
C LEU A 1119 -17.10 -46.10 -2.00
N PHE A 1120 -17.75 -45.70 -0.92
CA PHE A 1120 -19.21 -45.61 -0.86
C PHE A 1120 -19.76 -44.56 -1.83
N SER A 1121 -19.05 -43.46 -2.04
CA SER A 1121 -19.40 -42.50 -3.08
C SER A 1121 -19.31 -43.09 -4.49
N SER A 1122 -18.28 -43.91 -4.77
CA SER A 1122 -18.20 -44.64 -6.04
C SER A 1122 -19.34 -45.65 -6.26
N LEU A 1123 -20.01 -46.08 -5.18
CA LEU A 1123 -21.17 -46.98 -5.19
C LEU A 1123 -22.52 -46.22 -5.10
N GLY A 1124 -22.53 -44.90 -5.28
CA GLY A 1124 -23.75 -44.10 -5.38
C GLY A 1124 -24.22 -43.43 -4.08
N MET A 1125 -23.37 -43.33 -3.05
CA MET A 1125 -23.65 -42.47 -1.87
C MET A 1125 -23.11 -41.05 -2.08
N GLU A 1126 -23.99 -40.09 -2.33
CA GLU A 1126 -23.58 -38.70 -2.54
C GLU A 1126 -23.37 -37.93 -1.22
N GLY A 1127 -22.34 -37.09 -1.19
CA GLY A 1127 -22.09 -36.11 -0.13
C GLY A 1127 -21.83 -36.71 1.25
N GLU A 1128 -22.42 -36.11 2.28
CA GLU A 1128 -22.18 -36.46 3.69
C GLU A 1128 -22.59 -37.90 4.04
N LYS A 1129 -23.51 -38.50 3.27
CA LYS A 1129 -24.00 -39.86 3.51
C LYS A 1129 -22.88 -40.90 3.44
N ALA A 1130 -21.94 -40.76 2.50
CA ALA A 1130 -20.81 -41.67 2.39
C ALA A 1130 -19.89 -41.61 3.62
N TRP A 1131 -19.66 -40.40 4.13
CA TRP A 1131 -18.86 -40.17 5.34
C TRP A 1131 -19.56 -40.67 6.60
N ARG A 1132 -20.89 -40.54 6.69
CA ARG A 1132 -21.70 -41.13 7.77
C ARG A 1132 -21.67 -42.65 7.75
N ALA A 1133 -21.78 -43.27 6.57
CA ALA A 1133 -21.66 -44.71 6.42
C ALA A 1133 -20.26 -45.23 6.83
N ALA A 1134 -19.19 -44.50 6.51
CA ALA A 1134 -17.84 -44.85 6.96
C ALA A 1134 -17.67 -44.72 8.49
N ALA A 1135 -18.19 -43.63 9.08
CA ALA A 1135 -18.21 -43.43 10.53
C ALA A 1135 -19.00 -44.53 11.24
N GLN A 1136 -20.15 -44.93 10.69
CA GLN A 1136 -20.96 -46.04 11.20
C GLN A 1136 -20.17 -47.34 11.27
N VAL A 1137 -19.42 -47.70 10.22
CA VAL A 1137 -18.57 -48.90 10.23
C VAL A 1137 -17.54 -48.84 11.36
N ARG A 1138 -16.89 -47.68 11.58
CA ARG A 1138 -15.93 -47.48 12.67
C ARG A 1138 -16.59 -47.58 14.06
N ILE A 1139 -17.77 -47.00 14.25
CA ILE A 1139 -18.54 -47.08 15.51
C ILE A 1139 -18.84 -48.55 15.84
N LEU A 1140 -19.30 -49.33 14.85
CA LEU A 1140 -19.62 -50.75 15.03
C LEU A 1140 -18.39 -51.62 15.34
N LEU A 1141 -17.18 -51.21 14.92
CA LEU A 1141 -15.93 -51.89 15.27
C LEU A 1141 -15.47 -51.52 16.68
N SER A 1142 -15.56 -50.23 17.04
CA SER A 1142 -15.05 -49.69 18.30
C SER A 1142 -15.82 -50.18 19.53
N HIS A 1143 -17.06 -50.64 19.33
CA HIS A 1143 -17.95 -51.09 20.41
C HIS A 1143 -18.44 -52.53 20.24
N ALA A 1144 -17.70 -53.35 19.46
CA ALA A 1144 -18.11 -54.71 19.09
C ALA A 1144 -18.22 -55.71 20.26
N ASP A 1145 -17.65 -55.41 21.44
CA ASP A 1145 -17.60 -56.29 22.61
C ASP A 1145 -18.71 -56.04 23.64
N PHE A 1146 -19.54 -55.00 23.44
CA PHE A 1146 -20.65 -54.68 24.34
C PHE A 1146 -21.96 -55.28 23.84
N SER A 1147 -22.80 -55.81 24.75
CA SER A 1147 -24.20 -56.11 24.43
C SER A 1147 -24.92 -54.82 24.06
N SER A 1148 -25.75 -54.84 23.01
CA SER A 1148 -26.42 -53.64 22.50
C SER A 1148 -27.26 -52.89 23.55
N SER A 1149 -27.72 -53.59 24.60
CA SER A 1149 -28.48 -53.03 25.72
C SER A 1149 -27.67 -52.19 26.71
N SER A 1150 -26.35 -52.39 26.83
CA SER A 1150 -25.49 -51.63 27.77
C SER A 1150 -24.68 -50.52 27.09
N LEU A 1151 -24.64 -50.50 25.76
CA LEU A 1151 -23.74 -49.65 25.00
C LEU A 1151 -24.24 -48.20 24.88
N ILE A 1152 -25.51 -48.04 24.48
CA ILE A 1152 -26.16 -46.74 24.18
C ILE A 1152 -26.38 -45.89 25.45
N ASP A 1153 -26.31 -46.54 26.61
CA ASP A 1153 -26.50 -45.96 27.94
C ASP A 1153 -25.19 -45.43 28.52
N SER A 1154 -24.04 -45.82 27.93
CA SER A 1154 -22.72 -45.47 28.45
C SER A 1154 -22.27 -44.07 28.03
N GLU A 1155 -21.63 -43.33 28.95
CA GLU A 1155 -20.98 -42.06 28.62
C GLU A 1155 -19.85 -42.23 27.60
N ALA A 1156 -19.17 -43.39 27.61
CA ALA A 1156 -18.09 -43.71 26.68
C ALA A 1156 -18.57 -43.74 25.21
N PHE A 1157 -19.78 -44.23 24.95
CA PHE A 1157 -20.40 -44.21 23.62
C PHE A 1157 -20.65 -42.78 23.12
N TRP A 1158 -21.17 -41.90 23.99
CA TRP A 1158 -21.47 -40.50 23.64
C TRP A 1158 -20.23 -39.59 23.67
N ALA A 1159 -19.12 -40.07 24.21
CA ALA A 1159 -17.82 -39.41 24.14
C ALA A 1159 -17.11 -39.64 22.79
N ASP A 1160 -17.48 -40.68 22.02
CA ASP A 1160 -16.88 -40.97 20.71
C ASP A 1160 -17.20 -39.84 19.71
N PRO A 1161 -16.18 -39.20 19.09
CA PRO A 1161 -16.39 -38.13 18.10
C PRO A 1161 -17.29 -38.51 16.92
N ASP A 1162 -17.24 -39.77 16.46
CA ASP A 1162 -18.06 -40.24 15.35
C ASP A 1162 -19.51 -40.45 15.76
N VAL A 1163 -19.77 -40.89 16.99
CA VAL A 1163 -21.14 -40.97 17.51
C VAL A 1163 -21.73 -39.56 17.62
N ARG A 1164 -20.96 -38.59 18.14
CA ARG A 1164 -21.40 -37.20 18.26
C ARG A 1164 -21.68 -36.55 16.91
N TRP A 1165 -20.78 -36.76 15.94
CA TRP A 1165 -20.93 -36.23 14.59
C TRP A 1165 -22.08 -36.92 13.84
N PHE A 1166 -22.18 -38.25 13.89
CA PHE A 1166 -23.23 -39.02 13.23
C PHE A 1166 -24.62 -38.65 13.76
N THR A 1167 -24.78 -38.50 15.07
CA THR A 1167 -26.06 -38.13 15.69
C THR A 1167 -26.40 -36.64 15.57
N GLY A 1168 -25.56 -35.84 14.90
CA GLY A 1168 -25.81 -34.42 14.66
C GLY A 1168 -25.92 -33.62 15.95
N ILE A 1169 -24.98 -33.82 16.88
CA ILE A 1169 -24.97 -33.09 18.14
C ILE A 1169 -24.78 -31.59 17.89
N ASN A 1170 -25.65 -30.78 18.50
CA ASN A 1170 -25.61 -29.32 18.45
C ASN A 1170 -25.70 -28.74 19.87
N GLU A 1171 -24.93 -27.68 20.13
CA GLU A 1171 -24.97 -26.95 21.40
C GLU A 1171 -25.72 -25.62 21.20
N VAL A 1172 -26.78 -25.42 21.98
CA VAL A 1172 -27.55 -24.17 21.99
C VAL A 1172 -27.73 -23.73 23.44
N SER A 1173 -27.21 -22.55 23.79
CA SER A 1173 -27.30 -22.00 25.15
C SER A 1173 -26.81 -22.98 26.24
N SER A 1174 -25.64 -23.60 26.02
CA SER A 1174 -25.03 -24.58 26.94
C SER A 1174 -25.86 -25.85 27.18
N THR A 1175 -26.83 -26.16 26.30
CA THR A 1175 -27.56 -27.43 26.29
C THR A 1175 -27.24 -28.21 25.03
N ILE A 1176 -26.91 -29.49 25.19
CA ILE A 1176 -26.53 -30.39 24.10
C ILE A 1176 -27.76 -31.17 23.61
N TYR A 1177 -28.06 -31.05 22.32
CA TYR A 1177 -29.14 -31.79 21.65
C TYR A 1177 -28.58 -32.77 20.62
N PHE A 1178 -29.25 -33.89 20.41
CA PHE A 1178 -28.96 -34.82 19.31
C PHE A 1178 -30.16 -34.96 18.36
N ASN A 1179 -29.90 -35.29 17.09
CA ASN A 1179 -30.93 -35.39 16.06
C ASN A 1179 -31.72 -36.71 16.20
N LYS A 1180 -33.05 -36.61 16.16
CA LYS A 1180 -33.97 -37.75 16.31
C LYS A 1180 -33.80 -38.79 15.22
N GLU A 1181 -33.81 -38.38 13.95
CA GLU A 1181 -33.76 -39.28 12.80
C GLU A 1181 -32.42 -40.02 12.73
N LEU A 1182 -31.31 -39.29 12.90
CA LEU A 1182 -29.96 -39.84 12.88
C LEU A 1182 -29.68 -40.76 14.08
N PHE A 1183 -30.24 -40.43 15.25
CA PHE A 1183 -30.18 -41.32 16.41
C PHE A 1183 -30.93 -42.63 16.17
N GLY A 1184 -32.14 -42.57 15.59
CA GLY A 1184 -32.90 -43.77 15.23
C GLY A 1184 -32.19 -44.65 14.20
N GLU A 1185 -31.51 -44.02 13.24
CA GLU A 1185 -30.67 -44.71 12.25
C GLU A 1185 -29.47 -45.40 12.92
N LEU A 1186 -28.69 -44.69 13.74
CA LEU A 1186 -27.55 -45.26 14.46
C LEU A 1186 -27.95 -46.41 15.38
N LEU A 1187 -29.04 -46.23 16.14
CA LEU A 1187 -29.58 -47.21 17.08
C LEU A 1187 -29.92 -48.54 16.41
N SER A 1188 -30.45 -48.47 15.18
CA SER A 1188 -30.75 -49.64 14.36
C SER A 1188 -29.47 -50.34 13.90
N TRP A 1189 -28.51 -49.58 13.38
CA TRP A 1189 -27.23 -50.14 12.90
C TRP A 1189 -26.40 -50.81 13.99
N VAL A 1190 -26.40 -50.26 15.22
CA VAL A 1190 -25.70 -50.84 16.39
C VAL A 1190 -26.19 -52.25 16.73
N GLN A 1191 -27.36 -52.67 16.24
CA GLN A 1191 -27.85 -54.04 16.45
C GLN A 1191 -27.25 -55.06 15.49
N LEU A 1192 -26.64 -54.64 14.36
CA LEU A 1192 -26.10 -55.54 13.32
C LEU A 1192 -25.21 -56.68 13.88
N PRO A 1193 -24.25 -56.44 14.79
CA PRO A 1193 -23.42 -57.51 15.35
C PRO A 1193 -24.25 -58.55 16.12
N THR A 1194 -25.23 -58.10 16.90
CA THR A 1194 -26.14 -58.97 17.66
C THR A 1194 -27.02 -59.78 16.72
N LEU A 1195 -27.56 -59.17 15.66
CA LEU A 1195 -28.37 -59.85 14.64
C LEU A 1195 -27.59 -60.96 13.92
N LEU A 1196 -26.33 -60.70 13.57
CA LEU A 1196 -25.46 -61.71 12.95
C LEU A 1196 -25.14 -62.86 13.90
N ASN A 1197 -24.94 -62.60 15.20
CA ASN A 1197 -24.75 -63.64 16.21
C ASN A 1197 -26.00 -64.50 16.42
N VAL A 1198 -27.19 -63.91 16.38
CA VAL A 1198 -28.48 -64.64 16.48
C VAL A 1198 -28.64 -65.63 15.34
N VAL A 1199 -28.23 -65.26 14.12
CA VAL A 1199 -28.25 -66.16 12.96
C VAL A 1199 -27.24 -67.31 13.10
N ARG A 1200 -26.10 -67.08 13.76
CA ARG A 1200 -25.06 -68.11 13.99
C ARG A 1200 -25.48 -69.17 15.04
N GLN A 1201 -26.42 -68.87 15.92
CA GLN A 1201 -26.81 -69.76 17.03
C GLN A 1201 -28.10 -70.52 16.74
N ASP A 1202 -28.02 -71.85 16.69
CA ASP A 1202 -29.18 -72.71 16.47
C ASP A 1202 -30.11 -72.74 17.69
N GLY A 1203 -31.34 -72.22 17.51
CA GLY A 1203 -32.51 -72.69 18.28
C GLY A 1203 -33.22 -71.72 19.23
N VAL A 1204 -32.85 -70.44 19.35
CA VAL A 1204 -33.55 -69.47 20.24
C VAL A 1204 -33.76 -68.08 19.60
N ILE A 1205 -34.07 -68.06 18.29
CA ILE A 1205 -34.15 -66.83 17.47
C ILE A 1205 -35.16 -65.79 18.02
N LEU A 1206 -36.35 -66.23 18.47
CA LEU A 1206 -37.44 -65.33 18.92
C LEU A 1206 -37.14 -64.60 20.24
N PHE A 1207 -36.37 -65.19 21.15
CA PHE A 1207 -36.05 -64.56 22.44
C PHE A 1207 -35.11 -63.36 22.23
N PHE A 1208 -34.05 -63.55 21.46
CA PHE A 1208 -33.08 -62.49 21.18
C PHE A 1208 -33.65 -61.36 20.33
N ILE A 1209 -34.54 -61.65 19.38
CA ILE A 1209 -35.24 -60.61 18.61
C ILE A 1209 -36.09 -59.72 19.54
N ASN A 1210 -36.83 -60.33 20.48
CA ASN A 1210 -37.64 -59.58 21.44
C ASN A 1210 -36.79 -58.70 22.36
N GLU A 1211 -35.61 -59.16 22.80
CA GLU A 1211 -34.68 -58.32 23.58
C GLU A 1211 -34.15 -57.11 22.80
N ILE A 1212 -33.86 -57.27 21.50
CA ILE A 1212 -33.45 -56.17 20.63
C ILE A 1212 -34.59 -55.14 20.49
N GLU A 1213 -35.84 -55.60 20.26
CA GLU A 1213 -37.00 -54.71 20.15
C GLU A 1213 -37.28 -53.93 21.43
N LEU A 1214 -37.18 -54.58 22.60
CA LEU A 1214 -37.33 -53.93 23.89
C LEU A 1214 -36.25 -52.87 24.13
N THR A 1215 -35.00 -53.17 23.76
CA THR A 1215 -33.87 -52.25 23.90
C THR A 1215 -34.03 -51.01 23.02
N VAL A 1216 -34.35 -51.20 21.74
CA VAL A 1216 -34.55 -50.10 20.78
C VAL A 1216 -35.78 -49.26 21.16
N SER A 1217 -36.89 -49.90 21.55
CA SER A 1217 -38.10 -49.21 21.98
C SER A 1217 -37.88 -48.39 23.25
N ARG A 1218 -37.13 -48.93 24.22
CA ARG A 1218 -36.73 -48.23 25.44
C ARG A 1218 -35.92 -46.98 25.11
N ALA A 1219 -34.82 -47.12 24.36
CA ALA A 1219 -33.97 -45.98 24.00
C ALA A 1219 -34.74 -44.88 23.24
N CYS A 1220 -35.60 -45.25 22.29
CA CYS A 1220 -36.47 -44.30 21.58
C CYS A 1220 -37.46 -43.59 22.52
N SER A 1221 -38.10 -44.31 23.44
CA SER A 1221 -39.03 -43.73 24.41
C SER A 1221 -38.32 -42.75 25.36
N THR A 1222 -37.15 -43.12 25.89
CA THR A 1222 -36.36 -42.26 26.78
C THR A 1222 -35.82 -41.03 26.06
N ALA A 1223 -35.38 -41.15 24.81
CA ALA A 1223 -34.95 -40.00 24.00
C ALA A 1223 -36.11 -39.00 23.78
N LYS A 1224 -37.32 -39.51 23.53
CA LYS A 1224 -38.53 -38.70 23.41
C LYS A 1224 -38.88 -37.99 24.73
N ASP A 1225 -38.82 -38.70 25.85
CA ASP A 1225 -39.11 -38.14 27.18
C ASP A 1225 -38.05 -37.12 27.65
N ALA A 1226 -36.80 -37.31 27.23
CA ALA A 1226 -35.71 -36.36 27.43
C ALA A 1226 -35.84 -35.10 26.55
N GLY A 1227 -36.70 -35.12 25.52
CA GLY A 1227 -36.76 -34.07 24.50
C GLY A 1227 -35.47 -33.96 23.68
N TYR A 1228 -34.77 -35.09 23.47
CA TYR A 1228 -33.50 -35.20 22.74
C TYR A 1228 -32.34 -34.39 23.33
N LYS A 1229 -32.42 -34.04 24.61
CA LYS A 1229 -31.31 -33.43 25.37
C LYS A 1229 -30.40 -34.52 25.90
N LEU A 1230 -29.12 -34.48 25.55
CA LEU A 1230 -28.17 -35.55 25.86
C LEU A 1230 -28.05 -35.79 27.37
N ASP A 1231 -27.84 -34.75 28.17
CA ASP A 1231 -27.67 -34.88 29.62
C ASP A 1231 -28.93 -35.45 30.29
N ARG A 1232 -30.11 -35.05 29.81
CA ARG A 1232 -31.38 -35.56 30.35
C ARG A 1232 -31.63 -37.02 29.93
N TYR A 1233 -31.23 -37.38 28.72
CA TYR A 1233 -31.31 -38.75 28.21
C TYR A 1233 -30.45 -39.71 29.05
N LEU A 1234 -29.17 -39.37 29.26
CA LEU A 1234 -28.26 -40.18 30.08
C LEU A 1234 -28.76 -40.32 31.54
N ASN A 1235 -29.26 -39.23 32.12
CA ASN A 1235 -29.84 -39.26 33.47
C ASN A 1235 -31.07 -40.19 33.58
N LEU A 1236 -31.97 -40.16 32.60
CA LEU A 1236 -33.16 -41.01 32.60
C LEU A 1236 -32.82 -42.49 32.37
N MET A 1237 -31.81 -42.79 31.54
CA MET A 1237 -31.34 -44.16 31.32
C MET A 1237 -30.68 -44.74 32.59
N ASN A 1238 -29.89 -43.93 33.31
CA ASN A 1238 -29.23 -44.32 34.56
C ASN A 1238 -30.20 -44.51 35.75
N GLN A 1239 -31.34 -43.82 35.77
CA GLN A 1239 -32.32 -43.90 36.88
C GLN A 1239 -33.24 -45.13 36.84
N GLN A 1240 -33.28 -45.87 35.72
CA GLN A 1240 -34.24 -46.96 35.50
C GLN A 1240 -33.62 -48.37 35.53
N ASP A 1241 -32.37 -48.55 35.96
CA ASP A 1241 -31.79 -49.88 36.20
C ASP A 1241 -31.91 -50.29 37.69
N PRO A 1242 -32.85 -51.17 38.10
CA PRO A 1242 -33.05 -51.52 39.50
C PRO A 1242 -31.98 -52.48 40.06
N ARG A 1243 -30.88 -52.73 39.34
CA ARG A 1243 -29.87 -53.75 39.73
C ARG A 1243 -28.52 -53.20 40.18
N LEU A 1244 -28.35 -51.87 40.30
CA LEU A 1244 -27.10 -51.27 40.79
C LEU A 1244 -27.29 -50.26 41.93
N SER A 1245 -28.26 -50.50 42.82
CA SER A 1245 -28.28 -49.83 44.13
C SER A 1245 -28.74 -50.75 45.27
N SER A 1246 -27.85 -51.65 45.72
CA SER A 1246 -27.73 -52.06 47.13
C SER A 1246 -26.54 -53.00 47.30
N ASP A 1247 -25.52 -52.51 48.03
CA ASP A 1247 -24.30 -53.17 48.55
C ASP A 1247 -23.26 -53.73 47.59
#